data_AF-A0AAE1QKP7-F1
#
_entry.id   AF-A0AAE1QKP7-F1
#
_cell.length_a   1.000
_cell.length_b   1.000
_cell.length_c   1.000
_cell.angle_alpha   90.00
_cell.angle_beta   90.00
_cell.angle_gamma   90.00
#
_symmetry.space_group_name_H-M   'P 1'
#
loop_
_entity.id
_entity.type
_entity.pdbx_description
1 polymer ?
#
loop_
_entity_poly.entity_id
_entity_poly.type
_entity_poly.pdbx_seq_one_letter_code
_entity_poly.pdbx_strand_id
1 'polypeptide(L)'
;MIKPTQALLIQVVGGVVMGLIQMAYGTNYGFSGVTLPQLTRPIPGELLLDQRQAALFGSLMSLGAVAGTLVCGPLLVKLGQRTTLFLGLPISIVAWLTVAFTPSVWLLQVTRFILGMTASLLNPSACSYVLEIAHARFRGKMAGSMTLAANIGTLFVFFIGSWRLSWRQVAIACAILSALPIPGIFLLPDSPRWLVTRGCEVKAYRALRSIRGDQGNLDLELSAITGQVTLDARKSGGVKQQLEVLFHMDTLRVLWLLVSLTLFLACCGIIPTTAYLVPILQEVNTSIDPYTIGVVFSAAKVLGIILHLVVVDRLGRRPLVIFPFFICSICTTTYGVYSFMLHTQRVTAGFDWLPYTSLVLFNFCNGVGTPSILTLQGELLPNSCRAVGLALLTCLLMLGGFASSYTYPMTASTLGQHGAFWIFSLFSAALVLVAVLALPETRGRTLEDITTTQYKDEARSSHRGSLSSHNSNSLQEEPLASIPSKAPTPLLQHHYQPSHSASSTLHWAGPLDSPRISNTPKKQPARCRPARPAQIQEFKEAFNMIDQNRDGFIDKDDLHDMLASLGKNPTDEYLEGMMNEAPGPINFTMFLTLFGDRLQGTDPEDVIKNAFGCFDETNQGYINEDYLRDLLISMGDRFTDEDVDEMYREAPIKNTMFDYVEFTRILKHGAKDLEDQ
;
A
#
# COMPACT_ATOMS: atom_id res chain seq x y z
N MET A 1 -19.30 -1.27 -32.91
CA MET A 1 -18.72 -0.16 -32.13
C MET A 1 -19.48 -0.02 -30.82
N ILE A 2 -18.81 -0.10 -29.68
CA ILE A 2 -19.42 0.18 -28.37
C ILE A 2 -19.37 1.69 -28.15
N LYS A 3 -20.54 2.33 -28.01
CA LYS A 3 -20.59 3.77 -27.77
C LYS A 3 -19.97 4.09 -26.41
N PRO A 4 -19.25 5.22 -26.24
CA PRO A 4 -18.64 5.61 -24.96
C PRO A 4 -19.66 5.71 -23.82
N THR A 5 -20.92 6.01 -24.14
CA THR A 5 -22.03 6.02 -23.18
C THR A 5 -22.34 4.64 -22.60
N GLN A 6 -22.16 3.56 -23.38
CA GLN A 6 -22.36 2.18 -22.91
C GLN A 6 -21.22 1.70 -22.01
N ALA A 7 -19.98 2.10 -22.30
CA ALA A 7 -18.82 1.79 -21.47
C ALA A 7 -18.90 2.49 -20.09
N LEU A 8 -19.27 3.77 -20.09
CA LEU A 8 -19.53 4.51 -18.86
C LEU A 8 -20.66 3.85 -18.05
N LEU A 9 -21.73 3.41 -18.71
CA LEU A 9 -22.83 2.70 -18.06
C LEU A 9 -22.34 1.44 -17.33
N ILE A 10 -21.47 0.64 -17.93
CA ILE A 10 -20.91 -0.57 -17.28
C ILE A 10 -20.08 -0.21 -16.04
N GLN A 11 -19.28 0.86 -16.10
CA GLN A 11 -18.51 1.32 -14.93
C GLN A 11 -19.41 1.82 -13.80
N VAL A 12 -20.47 2.57 -14.14
CA VAL A 12 -21.45 3.06 -13.17
C VAL A 12 -22.22 1.90 -12.55
N VAL A 13 -22.71 0.96 -13.37
CA VAL A 13 -23.38 -0.26 -12.89
C VAL A 13 -22.44 -1.07 -12.00
N GLY A 14 -21.17 -1.24 -12.38
CA GLY A 14 -20.16 -1.91 -11.56
C GLY A 14 -19.94 -1.23 -10.22
N GLY A 15 -19.80 0.09 -10.20
CA GLY A 15 -19.69 0.86 -8.96
C GLY A 15 -20.92 0.71 -8.05
N VAL A 16 -22.13 0.77 -8.61
CA VAL A 16 -23.39 0.62 -7.86
C VAL A 16 -23.54 -0.79 -7.31
N VAL A 17 -23.30 -1.82 -8.11
CA VAL A 17 -23.38 -3.23 -7.68
C VAL A 17 -22.40 -3.51 -6.55
N MET A 18 -21.16 -3.04 -6.68
CA MET A 18 -20.14 -3.25 -5.64
C MET A 18 -20.45 -2.42 -4.38
N GLY A 19 -21.02 -1.22 -4.53
CA GLY A 19 -21.55 -0.44 -3.42
C GLY A 19 -22.66 -1.16 -2.67
N LEU A 20 -23.60 -1.81 -3.37
CA LEU A 20 -24.67 -2.59 -2.76
C LEU A 20 -24.13 -3.84 -2.03
N ILE A 21 -23.13 -4.52 -2.59
CA ILE A 21 -22.42 -5.61 -1.91
C ILE A 21 -21.77 -5.10 -0.62
N GLN A 22 -21.17 -3.90 -0.66
CA GLN A 22 -20.58 -3.30 0.53
C GLN A 22 -21.63 -2.88 1.56
N MET A 23 -22.78 -2.35 1.14
CA MET A 23 -23.91 -2.12 2.04
C MET A 23 -24.36 -3.41 2.72
N ALA A 24 -24.48 -4.52 1.96
CA ALA A 24 -24.80 -5.83 2.53
C ALA A 24 -23.74 -6.29 3.54
N TYR A 25 -22.44 -6.11 3.23
CA TYR A 25 -21.35 -6.35 4.18
C TYR A 25 -21.53 -5.55 5.48
N GLY A 26 -21.87 -4.27 5.37
CA GLY A 26 -22.11 -3.36 6.48
C GLY A 26 -23.24 -3.76 7.44
N THR A 27 -24.27 -4.46 6.95
CA THR A 27 -25.39 -4.90 7.78
C THR A 27 -24.97 -5.86 8.89
N ASN A 28 -23.93 -6.67 8.66
CA ASN A 28 -23.44 -7.65 9.63
C ASN A 28 -22.99 -6.98 10.95
N TYR A 29 -22.35 -5.80 10.87
CA TYR A 29 -21.88 -5.08 12.06
C TYR A 29 -23.01 -4.40 12.86
N GLY A 30 -24.04 -3.91 12.17
CA GLY A 30 -25.17 -3.22 12.82
C GLY A 30 -26.19 -4.16 13.46
N PHE A 31 -26.28 -5.40 12.97
CA PHE A 31 -27.34 -6.33 13.35
C PHE A 31 -27.35 -6.63 14.86
N SER A 32 -26.19 -6.95 15.45
CA SER A 32 -26.11 -7.29 16.87
C SER A 32 -26.52 -6.10 17.76
N GLY A 33 -26.11 -4.89 17.40
CA GLY A 33 -26.41 -3.66 18.15
C GLY A 33 -27.90 -3.40 18.35
N VAL A 34 -28.72 -3.74 17.35
CA VAL A 34 -30.18 -3.52 17.36
C VAL A 34 -30.94 -4.71 17.95
N THR A 35 -30.51 -5.94 17.64
CA THR A 35 -31.33 -7.14 17.90
C THR A 35 -31.02 -7.81 19.23
N LEU A 36 -29.83 -7.61 19.79
CA LEU A 36 -29.43 -8.26 21.03
C LEU A 36 -30.39 -7.98 22.21
N PRO A 37 -30.92 -6.76 22.44
CA PRO A 37 -31.91 -6.52 23.50
C PRO A 37 -33.16 -7.38 23.42
N GLN A 38 -33.58 -7.77 22.22
CA GLN A 38 -34.76 -8.62 22.02
C GLN A 38 -34.46 -10.10 22.34
N LEU A 39 -33.21 -10.52 22.13
CA LEU A 39 -32.76 -11.89 22.37
C LEU A 39 -32.32 -12.15 23.81
N THR A 40 -32.09 -11.11 24.60
CA THR A 40 -31.74 -11.22 26.03
C THR A 40 -32.91 -10.96 26.97
N ARG A 41 -34.08 -10.56 26.44
CA ARG A 41 -35.31 -10.36 27.22
C ARG A 41 -36.24 -11.56 27.03
N PRO A 42 -36.90 -12.04 28.09
CA PRO A 42 -37.82 -13.18 27.97
C PRO A 42 -39.09 -12.77 27.22
N ILE A 43 -39.19 -13.18 25.96
CA ILE A 43 -40.38 -13.03 25.11
C ILE A 43 -41.00 -14.42 24.92
N PRO A 44 -42.29 -14.64 25.25
CA PRO A 44 -42.93 -15.95 25.11
C PRO A 44 -42.83 -16.49 23.69
N GLY A 45 -42.35 -17.72 23.53
CA GLY A 45 -42.22 -18.39 22.23
C GLY A 45 -41.01 -17.98 21.39
N GLU A 46 -40.12 -17.12 21.89
CA GLU A 46 -38.89 -16.69 21.23
C GLU A 46 -37.63 -17.20 21.92
N LEU A 47 -36.51 -17.12 21.20
CA LEU A 47 -35.18 -17.51 21.69
C LEU A 47 -34.70 -16.56 22.79
N LEU A 48 -34.21 -17.13 23.89
CA LEU A 48 -33.57 -16.41 24.98
C LEU A 48 -32.09 -16.81 25.08
N LEU A 49 -31.21 -15.83 24.97
CA LEU A 49 -29.77 -16.00 25.08
C LEU A 49 -29.31 -15.79 26.53
N ASP A 50 -28.54 -16.75 27.03
CA ASP A 50 -27.75 -16.56 28.25
C ASP A 50 -26.57 -15.59 28.02
N GLN A 51 -25.97 -15.04 29.07
CA GLN A 51 -24.90 -14.04 28.98
C GLN A 51 -23.72 -14.51 28.09
N ARG A 52 -23.32 -15.78 28.21
CA ARG A 52 -22.28 -16.38 27.35
C ARG A 52 -22.72 -16.48 25.89
N GLN A 53 -23.98 -16.82 25.65
CA GLN A 53 -24.53 -16.96 24.31
C GLN A 53 -24.71 -15.59 23.65
N ALA A 54 -25.08 -14.56 24.40
CA ALA A 54 -25.10 -13.16 23.95
C ALA A 54 -23.70 -12.68 23.58
N ALA A 55 -22.69 -13.00 24.42
CA ALA A 55 -21.29 -12.68 24.14
C ALA A 55 -20.81 -13.30 22.82
N LEU A 56 -21.09 -14.59 22.62
CA LEU A 56 -20.78 -15.31 21.38
C LEU A 56 -21.54 -14.74 20.18
N PHE A 57 -22.82 -14.39 20.34
CA PHE A 57 -23.63 -13.83 19.26
C PHE A 57 -23.09 -12.50 18.74
N GLY A 58 -22.59 -11.66 19.65
CA GLY A 58 -21.95 -10.38 19.30
C GLY A 58 -20.57 -10.54 18.67
N SER A 59 -19.81 -11.59 18.99
CA SER A 59 -18.40 -11.74 18.60
C SER A 59 -18.13 -12.73 17.46
N LEU A 60 -18.93 -13.79 17.28
CA LEU A 60 -18.68 -14.90 16.34
C LEU A 60 -18.52 -14.46 14.89
N MET A 61 -19.15 -13.37 14.49
CA MET A 61 -18.96 -12.77 13.16
C MET A 61 -17.48 -12.44 12.91
N SER A 62 -16.79 -11.85 13.89
CA SER A 62 -15.37 -11.51 13.77
C SER A 62 -14.49 -12.76 13.66
N LEU A 63 -14.83 -13.84 14.36
CA LEU A 63 -14.12 -15.11 14.22
C LEU A 63 -14.34 -15.76 12.85
N GLY A 64 -15.57 -15.72 12.33
CA GLY A 64 -15.89 -16.12 10.96
C GLY A 64 -15.12 -15.30 9.93
N ALA A 65 -14.95 -14.00 10.18
CA ALA A 65 -14.19 -13.11 9.31
C ALA A 65 -12.71 -13.50 9.18
N VAL A 66 -12.08 -13.98 10.27
CA VAL A 66 -10.72 -14.53 10.24
C VAL A 66 -10.65 -15.73 9.29
N ALA A 67 -11.56 -16.70 9.45
CA ALA A 67 -11.61 -17.87 8.59
C ALA A 67 -11.86 -17.49 7.11
N GLY A 68 -12.77 -16.54 6.87
CA GLY A 68 -13.06 -16.03 5.53
C GLY A 68 -11.85 -15.32 4.89
N THR A 69 -11.08 -14.55 5.66
CA THR A 69 -9.89 -13.84 5.16
C THR A 69 -8.82 -14.83 4.68
N LEU A 70 -8.60 -15.93 5.41
CA LEU A 70 -7.64 -16.98 5.03
C LEU A 70 -8.06 -17.71 3.75
N VAL A 71 -9.37 -17.89 3.54
CA VAL A 71 -9.92 -18.57 2.35
C VAL A 71 -10.00 -17.63 1.14
N CYS A 72 -10.23 -16.33 1.34
CA CYS A 72 -10.49 -15.37 0.27
C CYS A 72 -9.32 -15.25 -0.72
N GLY A 73 -8.08 -15.17 -0.24
CA GLY A 73 -6.89 -14.99 -1.09
C GLY A 73 -6.74 -16.09 -2.17
N PRO A 74 -6.66 -17.38 -1.78
CA PRO A 74 -6.61 -18.48 -2.74
C PRO A 74 -7.80 -18.53 -3.70
N LEU A 75 -9.00 -18.18 -3.21
CA LEU A 75 -10.20 -18.12 -4.05
C LEU A 75 -10.12 -17.02 -5.11
N LEU A 76 -9.62 -15.83 -4.76
CA LEU A 76 -9.46 -14.72 -5.69
C LEU A 76 -8.48 -15.05 -6.82
N VAL A 77 -7.36 -15.70 -6.49
CA VAL A 77 -6.38 -16.14 -7.50
C VAL A 77 -6.98 -17.21 -8.41
N LYS A 78 -7.67 -18.21 -7.83
CA LYS A 78 -8.20 -19.35 -8.59
C LYS A 78 -9.47 -19.01 -9.39
N LEU A 79 -10.45 -18.36 -8.80
CA LEU A 79 -11.78 -18.17 -9.38
C LEU A 79 -11.99 -16.77 -9.97
N GLY A 80 -11.17 -15.80 -9.59
CA GLY A 80 -11.35 -14.39 -9.95
C GLY A 80 -12.40 -13.69 -9.09
N GLN A 81 -12.34 -12.36 -9.03
CA GLN A 81 -13.16 -11.54 -8.13
C GLN A 81 -14.67 -11.73 -8.36
N ARG A 82 -15.10 -11.69 -9.62
CA ARG A 82 -16.53 -11.79 -9.99
C ARG A 82 -17.13 -13.14 -9.57
N THR A 83 -16.43 -14.24 -9.84
CA THR A 83 -16.89 -15.59 -9.47
C THR A 83 -16.93 -15.76 -7.95
N THR A 84 -15.94 -15.23 -7.23
CA THR A 84 -15.93 -15.25 -5.76
C THR A 84 -17.14 -14.50 -5.18
N LEU A 85 -17.50 -13.34 -5.74
CA LEU A 85 -18.72 -12.61 -5.37
C LEU A 85 -19.99 -13.41 -5.68
N PHE A 86 -20.06 -14.02 -6.86
CA PHE A 86 -21.19 -14.84 -7.29
C PHE A 86 -21.43 -16.06 -6.39
N LEU A 87 -20.36 -16.67 -5.87
CA LEU A 87 -20.45 -17.78 -4.91
C LEU A 87 -20.78 -17.29 -3.48
N GLY A 88 -20.21 -16.16 -3.06
CA GLY A 88 -20.37 -15.64 -1.70
C GLY A 88 -21.77 -15.11 -1.38
N LEU A 89 -22.43 -14.46 -2.35
CA LEU A 89 -23.74 -13.83 -2.12
C LEU A 89 -24.87 -14.82 -1.82
N PRO A 90 -25.06 -15.91 -2.59
CA PRO A 90 -26.07 -16.92 -2.27
C PRO A 90 -25.86 -17.54 -0.87
N ILE A 91 -24.61 -17.80 -0.50
CA ILE A 91 -24.27 -18.32 0.85
C ILE A 91 -24.68 -17.30 1.91
N SER A 92 -24.43 -16.01 1.68
CA SER A 92 -24.83 -14.94 2.59
C SER A 92 -26.35 -14.81 2.73
N ILE A 93 -27.11 -14.98 1.64
CA ILE A 93 -28.57 -14.93 1.66
C ILE A 93 -29.14 -16.12 2.43
N VAL A 94 -28.65 -17.33 2.14
CA VAL A 94 -29.06 -18.54 2.87
C VAL A 94 -28.74 -18.39 4.35
N ALA A 95 -27.58 -17.83 4.70
CA ALA A 95 -27.23 -17.56 6.08
C ALA A 95 -28.19 -16.54 6.72
N TRP A 96 -28.53 -15.42 6.06
CA TRP A 96 -29.51 -14.47 6.60
C TRP A 96 -30.92 -15.06 6.77
N LEU A 97 -31.38 -15.87 5.81
CA LEU A 97 -32.65 -16.58 5.92
C LEU A 97 -32.61 -17.60 7.07
N THR A 98 -31.49 -18.27 7.26
CA THR A 98 -31.29 -19.19 8.40
C THR A 98 -31.36 -18.42 9.73
N VAL A 99 -30.78 -17.22 9.82
CA VAL A 99 -30.97 -16.34 10.99
C VAL A 99 -32.45 -16.02 11.18
N ALA A 100 -33.18 -15.65 10.13
CA ALA A 100 -34.58 -15.25 10.23
C ALA A 100 -35.49 -16.38 10.74
N PHE A 101 -35.23 -17.62 10.32
CA PHE A 101 -36.09 -18.78 10.61
C PHE A 101 -35.53 -19.74 11.66
N THR A 102 -34.36 -19.47 12.25
CA THR A 102 -33.76 -20.42 13.19
C THR A 102 -34.63 -20.62 14.44
N PRO A 103 -34.86 -21.88 14.85
CA PRO A 103 -35.49 -22.22 16.13
C PRO A 103 -34.47 -22.55 17.23
N SER A 104 -33.17 -22.57 16.91
CA SER A 104 -32.11 -23.02 17.83
C SER A 104 -31.01 -21.98 18.00
N VAL A 105 -30.57 -21.79 19.25
CA VAL A 105 -29.44 -20.90 19.59
C VAL A 105 -28.16 -21.40 18.91
N TRP A 106 -27.90 -22.71 18.90
CA TRP A 106 -26.70 -23.26 18.27
C TRP A 106 -26.63 -22.91 16.77
N LEU A 107 -27.74 -23.11 16.05
CA LEU A 107 -27.83 -22.79 14.63
C LEU A 107 -27.65 -21.28 14.39
N LEU A 108 -28.17 -20.43 15.29
CA LEU A 108 -27.95 -18.99 15.24
C LEU A 108 -26.45 -18.64 15.33
N GLN A 109 -25.72 -19.27 16.26
CA GLN A 109 -24.28 -19.04 16.45
C GLN A 109 -23.45 -19.51 15.24
N VAL A 110 -23.72 -20.72 14.73
CA VAL A 110 -23.05 -21.24 13.52
C VAL A 110 -23.30 -20.34 12.32
N THR A 111 -24.54 -19.85 12.17
CA THR A 111 -24.89 -18.96 11.07
C THR A 111 -24.19 -17.61 11.17
N ARG A 112 -23.95 -17.10 12.39
CA ARG A 112 -23.14 -15.89 12.59
C ARG A 112 -21.69 -16.05 12.16
N PHE A 113 -21.11 -17.21 12.44
CA PHE A 113 -19.78 -17.55 11.94
C PHE A 113 -19.75 -17.58 10.40
N ILE A 114 -20.75 -18.22 9.76
CA ILE A 114 -20.85 -18.25 8.29
C ILE A 114 -21.01 -16.84 7.71
N LEU A 115 -21.84 -15.99 8.30
CA LEU A 115 -21.98 -14.59 7.89
C LEU A 115 -20.66 -13.81 7.98
N GLY A 116 -19.86 -14.08 9.02
CA GLY A 116 -18.50 -13.54 9.14
C GLY A 116 -17.59 -13.98 8.00
N MET A 117 -17.63 -15.27 7.66
CA MET A 117 -16.86 -15.82 6.54
C MET A 117 -17.26 -15.18 5.22
N THR A 118 -18.57 -15.12 4.91
CA THR A 118 -19.06 -14.51 3.67
C THR A 118 -18.74 -13.02 3.62
N ALA A 119 -18.87 -12.28 4.72
CA ALA A 119 -18.49 -10.88 4.80
C ALA A 119 -17.02 -10.64 4.41
N SER A 120 -16.12 -11.51 4.84
CA SER A 120 -14.68 -11.42 4.50
C SER A 120 -14.33 -11.94 3.11
N LEU A 121 -15.20 -12.72 2.48
CA LEU A 121 -15.10 -13.04 1.05
C LEU A 121 -15.58 -11.86 0.19
N LEU A 122 -16.69 -11.23 0.57
CA LEU A 122 -17.35 -10.19 -0.22
C LEU A 122 -16.56 -8.87 -0.23
N ASN A 123 -16.08 -8.40 0.92
CA ASN A 123 -15.44 -7.08 1.02
C ASN A 123 -14.14 -6.94 0.18
N PRO A 124 -13.12 -7.81 0.32
CA PRO A 124 -11.91 -7.70 -0.50
C PRO A 124 -12.17 -7.90 -2.00
N SER A 125 -13.11 -8.79 -2.34
CA SER A 125 -13.49 -9.06 -3.73
C SER A 125 -14.17 -7.84 -4.37
N ALA A 126 -15.09 -7.17 -3.67
CA ALA A 126 -15.75 -5.98 -4.17
C ALA A 126 -14.78 -4.79 -4.29
N CYS A 127 -13.95 -4.54 -3.28
CA CYS A 127 -12.96 -3.47 -3.30
C CYS A 127 -11.93 -3.64 -4.44
N SER A 128 -11.39 -4.85 -4.61
CA SER A 128 -10.42 -5.11 -5.68
C SER A 128 -11.05 -5.02 -7.07
N TYR A 129 -12.26 -5.55 -7.25
CA TYR A 129 -12.95 -5.49 -8.54
C TYR A 129 -13.27 -4.06 -8.97
N VAL A 130 -13.77 -3.21 -8.06
CA VAL A 130 -14.02 -1.79 -8.36
C VAL A 130 -12.75 -1.08 -8.83
N LEU A 131 -11.62 -1.36 -8.19
CA LEU A 131 -10.33 -0.76 -8.53
C LEU A 131 -9.80 -1.21 -9.89
N GLU A 132 -10.22 -2.36 -10.40
CA GLU A 132 -9.80 -2.91 -11.69
C GLU A 132 -10.68 -2.40 -12.84
N ILE A 133 -11.97 -2.16 -12.59
CA ILE A 133 -12.88 -1.56 -13.60
C ILE A 133 -12.76 -0.04 -13.66
N ALA A 134 -12.38 0.61 -12.56
CA ALA A 134 -12.31 2.07 -12.47
C ALA A 134 -11.26 2.64 -13.43
N HIS A 135 -11.59 3.76 -14.08
CA HIS A 135 -10.60 4.54 -14.81
C HIS A 135 -9.62 5.19 -13.81
N ALA A 136 -8.34 5.35 -14.20
CA ALA A 136 -7.29 5.87 -13.32
C ALA A 136 -7.68 7.18 -12.58
N ARG A 137 -8.35 8.10 -13.29
CA ARG A 137 -8.83 9.39 -12.76
C ARG A 137 -9.81 9.27 -11.59
N PHE A 138 -10.65 8.22 -11.55
CA PHE A 138 -11.70 8.05 -10.55
C PHE A 138 -11.42 6.96 -9.53
N ARG A 139 -10.30 6.24 -9.69
CA ARG A 139 -9.94 5.05 -8.91
C ARG A 139 -9.94 5.30 -7.40
N GLY A 140 -9.34 6.41 -6.95
CA GLY A 140 -9.34 6.78 -5.52
C GLY A 140 -10.73 7.09 -4.96
N LYS A 141 -11.55 7.85 -5.71
CA LYS A 141 -12.93 8.18 -5.30
C LYS A 141 -13.82 6.94 -5.24
N MET A 142 -13.66 6.01 -6.19
CA MET A 142 -14.40 4.74 -6.19
C MET A 142 -13.95 3.80 -5.07
N ALA A 143 -12.68 3.84 -4.66
CA ALA A 143 -12.21 3.11 -3.48
C ALA A 143 -12.88 3.64 -2.21
N GLY A 144 -12.89 4.96 -2.03
CA GLY A 144 -13.50 5.62 -0.88
C GLY A 144 -15.01 5.40 -0.76
N SER A 145 -15.72 5.32 -1.90
CA SER A 145 -17.16 5.06 -1.90
C SER A 145 -17.52 3.65 -1.38
N MET A 146 -16.61 2.67 -1.49
CA MET A 146 -16.85 1.32 -0.95
C MET A 146 -16.91 1.33 0.58
N THR A 147 -15.98 2.03 1.24
CA THR A 147 -15.97 2.19 2.70
C THR A 147 -17.19 2.97 3.18
N LEU A 148 -17.60 4.00 2.43
CA LEU A 148 -18.80 4.75 2.71
C LEU A 148 -20.06 3.86 2.62
N ALA A 149 -20.19 3.09 1.53
CA ALA A 149 -21.30 2.18 1.29
C ALA A 149 -21.43 1.12 2.41
N ALA A 150 -20.32 0.56 2.90
CA ALA A 150 -20.34 -0.33 4.05
C ALA A 150 -20.96 0.30 5.30
N ASN A 151 -20.62 1.54 5.62
CA ASN A 151 -21.17 2.19 6.82
C ASN A 151 -22.61 2.68 6.61
N ILE A 152 -23.03 2.98 5.37
CA ILE A 152 -24.45 3.17 5.03
C ILE A 152 -25.24 1.88 5.29
N GLY A 153 -24.66 0.71 5.04
CA GLY A 153 -25.26 -0.57 5.41
C GLY A 153 -25.48 -0.74 6.92
N THR A 154 -24.50 -0.33 7.74
CA THR A 154 -24.66 -0.32 9.20
C THR A 154 -25.74 0.67 9.65
N LEU A 155 -25.78 1.88 9.06
CA LEU A 155 -26.84 2.88 9.29
C LEU A 155 -28.23 2.35 8.92
N PHE A 156 -28.35 1.66 7.80
CA PHE A 156 -29.61 1.04 7.37
C PHE A 156 -30.17 0.10 8.46
N VAL A 157 -29.32 -0.73 9.08
CA VAL A 157 -29.76 -1.65 10.14
C VAL A 157 -30.24 -0.91 11.40
N PHE A 158 -29.52 0.13 11.84
CA PHE A 158 -29.98 0.95 12.95
C PHE A 158 -31.29 1.68 12.64
N PHE A 159 -31.45 2.15 11.39
CA PHE A 159 -32.66 2.82 10.93
C PHE A 159 -33.88 1.88 10.94
N ILE A 160 -33.80 0.70 10.32
CA ILE A 160 -34.90 -0.28 10.37
C ILE A 160 -35.14 -0.81 11.79
N GLY A 161 -34.09 -0.84 12.62
CA GLY A 161 -34.16 -1.17 14.04
C GLY A 161 -35.02 -0.18 14.84
N SER A 162 -34.98 1.10 14.48
CA SER A 162 -35.79 2.15 15.12
C SER A 162 -37.30 1.97 14.90
N TRP A 163 -37.71 1.24 13.86
CA TRP A 163 -39.10 0.86 13.62
C TRP A 163 -39.60 -0.28 14.53
N ARG A 164 -38.79 -0.73 15.49
CA ARG A 164 -39.13 -1.78 16.47
C ARG A 164 -39.57 -3.09 15.82
N LEU A 165 -38.99 -3.40 14.66
CA LEU A 165 -39.16 -4.69 14.00
C LEU A 165 -38.59 -5.82 14.86
N SER A 166 -39.17 -7.01 14.73
CA SER A 166 -38.60 -8.22 15.34
C SER A 166 -37.22 -8.52 14.74
N TRP A 167 -36.30 -9.06 15.53
CA TRP A 167 -34.97 -9.47 15.08
C TRP A 167 -35.02 -10.41 13.84
N ARG A 168 -36.08 -11.20 13.69
CA ARG A 168 -36.33 -12.04 12.50
C ARG A 168 -36.63 -11.21 11.25
N GLN A 169 -37.46 -10.17 11.38
CA GLN A 169 -37.80 -9.26 10.27
C GLN A 169 -36.59 -8.43 9.84
N VAL A 170 -35.77 -7.99 10.80
CA VAL A 170 -34.49 -7.31 10.52
C VAL A 170 -33.57 -8.22 9.71
N ALA A 171 -33.52 -9.52 10.02
CA ALA A 171 -32.71 -10.50 9.28
C ALA A 171 -33.22 -10.69 7.84
N ILE A 172 -34.54 -10.72 7.63
CA ILE A 172 -35.14 -10.78 6.28
C ILE A 172 -34.77 -9.53 5.48
N ALA A 173 -34.82 -8.34 6.08
CA ALA A 173 -34.39 -7.11 5.41
C ALA A 173 -32.91 -7.17 4.98
N CYS A 174 -32.04 -7.73 5.82
CA CYS A 174 -30.63 -7.94 5.47
C CYS A 174 -30.45 -8.98 4.35
N ALA A 175 -31.28 -10.03 4.31
CA ALA A 175 -31.32 -11.01 3.23
C ALA A 175 -31.70 -10.37 1.88
N ILE A 176 -32.74 -9.51 1.88
CA ILE A 176 -33.19 -8.78 0.69
C ILE A 176 -32.08 -7.87 0.16
N LEU A 177 -31.41 -7.12 1.05
CA LEU A 177 -30.30 -6.24 0.65
C LEU A 177 -29.13 -7.05 0.07
N SER A 178 -28.85 -8.24 0.60
CA SER A 178 -27.82 -9.15 0.09
C SER A 178 -28.18 -9.78 -1.28
N ALA A 179 -29.47 -9.91 -1.60
CA ALA A 179 -29.96 -10.44 -2.87
C ALA A 179 -29.96 -9.41 -4.00
N LEU A 180 -30.18 -8.14 -3.67
CA LEU A 180 -30.27 -7.02 -4.62
C LEU A 180 -29.10 -6.92 -5.63
N PRO A 181 -27.81 -7.12 -5.26
CA PRO A 181 -26.71 -7.03 -6.22
C PRO A 181 -26.59 -8.20 -7.22
N ILE A 182 -27.26 -9.35 -7.00
CA ILE A 182 -27.09 -10.56 -7.83
C ILE A 182 -27.37 -10.32 -9.32
N PRO A 183 -28.51 -9.71 -9.73
CA PRO A 183 -28.79 -9.44 -11.13
C PRO A 183 -27.71 -8.58 -11.79
N GLY A 184 -27.14 -7.64 -11.03
CA GLY A 184 -26.08 -6.75 -11.50
C GLY A 184 -24.78 -7.48 -11.83
N ILE A 185 -24.44 -8.55 -11.11
CA ILE A 185 -23.20 -9.33 -11.35
C ILE A 185 -23.21 -10.03 -12.71
N PHE A 186 -24.37 -10.42 -13.22
CA PHE A 186 -24.48 -11.04 -14.54
C PHE A 186 -24.13 -10.07 -15.68
N LEU A 187 -24.38 -8.77 -15.48
CA LEU A 187 -24.09 -7.71 -16.45
C LEU A 187 -22.60 -7.30 -16.45
N LEU A 188 -21.85 -7.68 -15.41
CA LEU A 188 -20.46 -7.28 -15.25
C LEU A 188 -19.49 -8.24 -15.96
N PRO A 189 -18.46 -7.73 -16.66
CA PRO A 189 -17.43 -8.58 -17.27
C PRO A 189 -16.47 -9.14 -16.20
N ASP A 190 -15.70 -10.17 -16.55
CA ASP A 190 -14.61 -10.63 -15.68
C ASP A 190 -13.49 -9.58 -15.62
N SER A 191 -12.68 -9.62 -14.56
CA SER A 191 -11.54 -8.71 -14.41
C SER A 191 -10.53 -8.89 -15.56
N PRO A 192 -10.17 -7.81 -16.30
CA PRO A 192 -9.15 -7.88 -17.35
C PRO A 192 -7.80 -8.35 -16.79
N ARG A 193 -7.40 -7.85 -15.62
CA ARG A 193 -6.12 -8.21 -14.97
C ARG A 193 -6.09 -9.69 -14.61
N TRP A 194 -7.17 -10.22 -14.04
CA TRP A 194 -7.27 -11.65 -13.74
C TRP A 194 -7.22 -12.51 -15.01
N LEU A 195 -7.90 -12.11 -16.09
CA LEU A 195 -7.87 -12.83 -17.38
C LEU A 195 -6.46 -12.88 -17.99
N VAL A 196 -5.68 -11.81 -17.86
CA VAL A 196 -4.27 -11.78 -18.26
C VAL A 196 -3.43 -12.74 -17.41
N THR A 197 -3.64 -12.80 -16.09
CA THR A 197 -2.95 -13.77 -15.22
C THR A 197 -3.25 -15.24 -15.58
N ARG A 198 -4.38 -15.47 -16.28
CA ARG A 198 -4.79 -16.78 -16.80
C ARG A 198 -4.30 -17.06 -18.23
N GLY A 199 -3.55 -16.15 -18.84
CA GLY A 199 -3.10 -16.26 -20.24
C GLY A 199 -4.23 -16.15 -21.26
N CYS A 200 -5.40 -15.63 -20.87
CA CYS A 200 -6.58 -15.53 -21.74
C CYS A 200 -6.70 -14.14 -22.38
N GLU A 201 -5.71 -13.73 -23.17
CA GLU A 201 -5.60 -12.36 -23.72
C GLU A 201 -6.83 -11.94 -24.54
N VAL A 202 -7.39 -12.83 -25.37
CA VAL A 202 -8.59 -12.52 -26.19
C VAL A 202 -9.83 -12.22 -25.33
N LYS A 203 -9.96 -12.88 -24.18
CA LYS A 203 -11.04 -12.57 -23.23
C LYS A 203 -10.73 -11.28 -22.47
N ALA A 204 -9.46 -11.06 -22.08
CA ALA A 204 -9.02 -9.85 -21.41
C ALA A 204 -9.28 -8.61 -22.26
N TYR A 205 -8.94 -8.66 -23.55
CA TYR A 205 -9.22 -7.59 -24.52
C TYR A 205 -10.72 -7.29 -24.61
N ARG A 206 -11.57 -8.31 -24.72
CA ARG A 206 -13.04 -8.12 -24.76
C ARG A 206 -13.60 -7.52 -23.47
N ALA A 207 -13.10 -7.93 -22.32
CA ALA A 207 -13.49 -7.37 -21.03
C ALA A 207 -13.02 -5.91 -20.89
N LEU A 208 -11.79 -5.60 -21.31
CA LEU A 208 -11.27 -4.24 -21.28
C LEU A 208 -12.07 -3.33 -22.23
N ARG A 209 -12.35 -3.80 -23.43
CA ARG A 209 -13.18 -3.13 -24.43
C ARG A 209 -14.61 -2.87 -23.95
N SER A 210 -15.21 -3.77 -23.18
CA SER A 210 -16.56 -3.53 -22.63
C SER A 210 -16.55 -2.47 -21.52
N ILE A 211 -15.47 -2.40 -20.73
CA ILE A 211 -15.32 -1.42 -19.63
C ILE A 211 -14.92 -0.03 -20.16
N ARG A 212 -14.01 0.04 -21.13
CA ARG A 212 -13.45 1.29 -21.68
C ARG A 212 -14.20 1.80 -22.91
N GLY A 213 -14.93 0.92 -23.61
CA GLY A 213 -15.52 1.21 -24.91
C GLY A 213 -14.47 1.14 -26.02
N ASP A 214 -14.80 1.69 -27.19
CA ASP A 214 -13.87 1.81 -28.33
C ASP A 214 -13.02 3.11 -28.24
N GLN A 215 -12.82 3.66 -27.04
CA GLN A 215 -12.03 4.88 -26.84
C GLN A 215 -10.62 4.57 -26.34
N GLY A 216 -9.62 5.23 -26.95
CA GLY A 216 -8.21 5.08 -26.61
C GLY A 216 -7.55 3.84 -27.21
N ASN A 217 -6.23 3.74 -27.01
CA ASN A 217 -5.43 2.63 -27.51
C ASN A 217 -5.54 1.43 -26.54
N LEU A 218 -6.61 0.65 -26.67
CA LEU A 218 -6.89 -0.55 -25.84
C LEU A 218 -5.71 -1.52 -25.80
N ASP A 219 -4.99 -1.66 -26.91
CA ASP A 219 -3.82 -2.53 -27.02
C ASP A 219 -2.67 -2.06 -26.13
N LEU A 220 -2.50 -0.74 -25.97
CA LEU A 220 -1.49 -0.16 -25.09
C LEU A 220 -1.84 -0.37 -23.61
N GLU A 221 -3.11 -0.18 -23.23
CA GLU A 221 -3.57 -0.46 -21.85
C GLU A 221 -3.47 -1.96 -21.53
N LEU A 222 -3.85 -2.84 -22.47
CA LEU A 222 -3.70 -4.29 -22.31
C LEU A 222 -2.22 -4.69 -22.18
N SER A 223 -1.34 -4.14 -23.03
CA SER A 223 0.10 -4.39 -22.96
C SER A 223 0.70 -3.90 -21.65
N ALA A 224 0.26 -2.76 -21.14
CA ALA A 224 0.68 -2.25 -19.84
C ALA A 224 0.25 -3.16 -18.69
N ILE A 225 -0.99 -3.68 -18.72
CA ILE A 225 -1.49 -4.65 -17.74
C ILE A 225 -0.67 -5.96 -17.81
N THR A 226 -0.39 -6.46 -19.02
CA THR A 226 0.44 -7.66 -19.21
C THR A 226 1.88 -7.46 -18.72
N GLY A 227 2.47 -6.29 -19.01
CA GLY A 227 3.77 -5.90 -18.47
C GLY A 227 3.78 -5.90 -16.94
N GLN A 228 2.78 -5.29 -16.30
CA GLN A 228 2.68 -5.30 -14.83
C GLN A 228 2.48 -6.71 -14.26
N VAL A 229 1.61 -7.52 -14.86
CA VAL A 229 1.36 -8.90 -14.40
C VAL A 229 2.62 -9.77 -14.52
N THR A 230 3.39 -9.62 -15.59
CA THR A 230 4.65 -10.38 -15.76
C THR A 230 5.73 -9.92 -14.78
N LEU A 231 5.83 -8.62 -14.50
CA LEU A 231 6.71 -8.09 -13.46
C LEU A 231 6.28 -8.56 -12.07
N ASP A 232 4.98 -8.52 -11.76
CA ASP A 232 4.42 -9.01 -10.51
C ASP A 232 4.66 -10.52 -10.36
N ALA A 233 4.53 -11.31 -11.43
CA ALA A 233 4.81 -12.75 -11.40
C ALA A 233 6.31 -13.05 -11.18
N ARG A 234 7.22 -12.19 -11.67
CA ARG A 234 8.66 -12.31 -11.43
C ARG A 234 9.07 -11.85 -10.03
N LYS A 235 8.40 -10.83 -9.47
CA LYS A 235 8.70 -10.25 -8.15
C LYS A 235 7.95 -10.92 -6.99
N SER A 236 6.79 -11.52 -7.25
CA SER A 236 5.98 -12.21 -6.24
C SER A 236 6.53 -13.60 -6.01
N GLY A 237 7.40 -13.72 -5.02
CA GLY A 237 7.73 -15.02 -4.45
C GLY A 237 6.47 -15.77 -3.99
N GLY A 238 6.54 -17.10 -3.93
CA GLY A 238 5.45 -17.89 -3.34
C GLY A 238 5.15 -17.44 -1.90
N VAL A 239 3.99 -17.82 -1.35
CA VAL A 239 3.56 -17.44 0.02
C VAL A 239 4.65 -17.67 1.07
N LYS A 240 5.44 -18.74 0.93
CA LYS A 240 6.59 -19.04 1.80
C LYS A 240 7.67 -17.95 1.75
N GLN A 241 8.05 -17.50 0.56
CA GLN A 241 9.05 -16.46 0.37
C GLN A 241 8.52 -15.11 0.85
N GLN A 242 7.24 -14.81 0.65
CA GLN A 242 6.63 -13.59 1.19
C GLN A 242 6.63 -13.58 2.73
N LEU A 243 6.39 -14.75 3.34
CA LEU A 243 6.43 -14.92 4.79
C LEU A 243 7.86 -14.74 5.31
N GLU A 244 8.86 -15.29 4.64
CA GLU A 244 10.29 -15.12 4.97
C GLU A 244 10.69 -13.64 4.94
N VAL A 245 10.27 -12.92 3.89
CA VAL A 245 10.52 -11.46 3.78
C VAL A 245 9.86 -10.66 4.90
N LEU A 246 8.72 -11.13 5.42
CA LEU A 246 8.02 -10.50 6.55
C LEU A 246 8.84 -10.58 7.85
N PHE A 247 9.69 -11.59 7.99
CA PHE A 247 10.54 -11.81 9.16
C PHE A 247 11.95 -11.22 9.03
N HIS A 248 12.28 -10.55 7.92
CA HIS A 248 13.50 -9.75 7.86
C HIS A 248 13.44 -8.56 8.82
N MET A 249 14.59 -8.24 9.43
CA MET A 249 14.71 -7.23 10.49
C MET A 249 14.16 -5.85 10.07
N ASP A 250 14.30 -5.49 8.81
CA ASP A 250 13.87 -4.18 8.29
C ASP A 250 12.33 -4.13 8.15
N THR A 251 11.74 -5.19 7.60
CA THR A 251 10.28 -5.33 7.50
C THR A 251 9.62 -5.44 8.88
N LEU A 252 10.30 -6.08 9.84
CA LEU A 252 9.78 -6.30 11.19
C LEU A 252 9.49 -5.00 11.95
N ARG A 253 10.27 -3.92 11.73
CA ARG A 253 10.02 -2.62 12.37
C ARG A 253 8.71 -2.00 11.90
N VAL A 254 8.50 -1.99 10.58
CA VAL A 254 7.25 -1.52 9.96
C VAL A 254 6.09 -2.42 10.35
N LEU A 255 6.29 -3.73 10.36
CA LEU A 255 5.29 -4.70 10.78
C LEU A 255 4.90 -4.49 12.23
N TRP A 256 5.86 -4.26 13.14
CA TRP A 256 5.58 -3.98 14.55
C TRP A 256 4.72 -2.72 14.73
N LEU A 257 5.02 -1.65 13.98
CA LEU A 257 4.20 -0.44 13.96
C LEU A 257 2.77 -0.74 13.47
N LEU A 258 2.62 -1.43 12.33
CA LEU A 258 1.30 -1.74 11.77
C LEU A 258 0.50 -2.69 12.67
N VAL A 259 1.15 -3.70 13.24
CA VAL A 259 0.53 -4.67 14.16
C VAL A 259 0.07 -3.98 15.44
N SER A 260 0.91 -3.14 16.05
CA SER A 260 0.55 -2.40 17.27
C SER A 260 -0.63 -1.46 17.02
N LEU A 261 -0.61 -0.67 15.94
CA LEU A 261 -1.74 0.18 15.55
C LEU A 261 -3.01 -0.64 15.34
N THR A 262 -2.91 -1.80 14.70
CA THR A 262 -4.07 -2.65 14.40
C THR A 262 -4.66 -3.32 15.64
N LEU A 263 -3.82 -3.79 16.57
CA LEU A 263 -4.27 -4.40 17.82
C LEU A 263 -4.90 -3.37 18.75
N PHE A 264 -4.32 -2.18 18.88
CA PHE A 264 -4.92 -1.12 19.68
C PHE A 264 -6.22 -0.61 19.06
N LEU A 265 -6.32 -0.54 17.73
CA LEU A 265 -7.57 -0.25 17.02
C LEU A 265 -8.64 -1.33 17.29
N ALA A 266 -8.26 -2.61 17.32
CA ALA A 266 -9.19 -3.70 17.63
C ALA A 266 -9.73 -3.61 19.07
N CYS A 267 -8.90 -3.15 20.01
CA CYS A 267 -9.22 -3.05 21.44
C CYS A 267 -9.77 -1.69 21.88
N CYS A 268 -9.79 -0.66 21.03
CA CYS A 268 -10.28 0.68 21.39
C CYS A 268 -11.83 0.77 21.55
N GLY A 269 -12.54 -0.34 21.40
CA GLY A 269 -13.96 -0.43 21.71
C GLY A 269 -14.92 -0.21 20.53
N ILE A 270 -14.44 -0.08 19.29
CA ILE A 270 -15.29 0.18 18.10
C ILE A 270 -16.34 -0.93 17.91
N ILE A 271 -15.88 -2.19 17.86
CA ILE A 271 -16.75 -3.35 17.59
C ILE A 271 -17.70 -3.62 18.76
N PRO A 272 -17.26 -3.72 20.04
CA PRO A 272 -18.19 -3.92 21.15
C PRO A 272 -19.19 -2.77 21.31
N THR A 273 -18.76 -1.51 21.20
CA THR A 273 -19.69 -0.37 21.32
C THR A 273 -20.75 -0.40 20.23
N THR A 274 -20.43 -0.84 19.01
CA THR A 274 -21.41 -1.01 17.92
C THR A 274 -22.33 -2.22 18.17
N ALA A 275 -21.77 -3.34 18.62
CA ALA A 275 -22.50 -4.60 18.83
C ALA A 275 -23.43 -4.60 20.06
N TYR A 276 -23.12 -3.79 21.08
CA TYR A 276 -23.88 -3.67 22.32
C TYR A 276 -24.46 -2.26 22.52
N LEU A 277 -24.57 -1.45 21.46
CA LEU A 277 -24.97 -0.04 21.58
C LEU A 277 -26.30 0.14 22.32
N VAL A 278 -27.37 -0.55 21.90
CA VAL A 278 -28.69 -0.38 22.52
C VAL A 278 -28.68 -0.85 23.98
N PRO A 279 -28.13 -2.03 24.35
CA PRO A 279 -27.95 -2.40 25.75
C PRO A 279 -27.16 -1.36 26.58
N ILE A 280 -26.06 -0.84 26.04
CA ILE A 280 -25.23 0.20 26.67
C ILE A 280 -26.09 1.43 27.01
N LEU A 281 -26.91 1.89 26.07
CA LEU A 281 -27.75 3.07 26.25
C LEU A 281 -28.96 2.82 27.16
N GLN A 282 -29.46 1.59 27.27
CA GLN A 282 -30.57 1.23 28.15
C GLN A 282 -30.19 1.28 29.63
N GLU A 283 -28.94 0.93 29.97
CA GLU A 283 -28.46 1.01 31.36
C GLU A 283 -28.33 2.45 31.87
N VAL A 284 -28.15 3.43 30.97
CA VAL A 284 -28.10 4.86 31.32
C VAL A 284 -29.48 5.41 31.73
N ASN A 285 -30.56 4.67 31.43
CA ASN A 285 -31.93 4.87 31.92
C ASN A 285 -32.47 6.31 31.80
N THR A 286 -32.28 6.96 30.65
CA THR A 286 -32.86 8.29 30.38
C THR A 286 -34.16 8.19 29.56
N SER A 287 -34.86 9.31 29.42
CA SER A 287 -36.12 9.42 28.68
C SER A 287 -35.98 9.31 27.14
N ILE A 288 -34.77 9.25 26.59
CA ILE A 288 -34.55 9.22 25.14
C ILE A 288 -34.54 7.77 24.64
N ASP A 289 -35.28 7.48 23.57
CA ASP A 289 -35.31 6.15 22.96
C ASP A 289 -33.92 5.71 22.45
N PRO A 290 -33.35 4.60 22.95
CA PRO A 290 -32.02 4.14 22.58
C PRO A 290 -31.85 3.82 21.09
N TYR A 291 -32.91 3.42 20.40
CA TYR A 291 -32.82 3.07 18.98
C TYR A 291 -32.70 4.33 18.11
N THR A 292 -33.40 5.42 18.46
CA THR A 292 -33.22 6.71 17.78
C THR A 292 -31.79 7.22 17.90
N ILE A 293 -31.19 7.13 19.09
CA ILE A 293 -29.76 7.46 19.26
C ILE A 293 -28.87 6.53 18.45
N GLY A 294 -29.21 5.24 18.34
CA GLY A 294 -28.48 4.30 17.47
C GLY A 294 -28.39 4.74 16.01
N VAL A 295 -29.47 5.35 15.48
CA VAL A 295 -29.47 5.95 14.14
C VAL A 295 -28.49 7.11 14.06
N VAL A 296 -28.55 8.05 15.02
CA VAL A 296 -27.64 9.22 15.08
C VAL A 296 -26.19 8.79 15.23
N PHE A 297 -25.91 7.79 16.08
CA PHE A 297 -24.59 7.21 16.29
C PHE A 297 -24.01 6.65 14.98
N SER A 298 -24.81 5.90 14.22
CA SER A 298 -24.35 5.34 12.94
C SER A 298 -24.21 6.41 11.85
N ALA A 299 -25.13 7.38 11.79
CA ALA A 299 -25.07 8.50 10.85
C ALA A 299 -23.83 9.36 11.07
N ALA A 300 -23.45 9.58 12.32
CA ALA A 300 -22.24 10.32 12.67
C ALA A 300 -20.98 9.65 12.10
N LYS A 301 -20.89 8.32 12.11
CA LYS A 301 -19.76 7.61 11.48
C LYS A 301 -19.72 7.81 9.96
N VAL A 302 -20.89 7.77 9.30
CA VAL A 302 -21.00 8.06 7.86
C VAL A 302 -20.49 9.48 7.56
N LEU A 303 -20.88 10.47 8.35
CA LEU A 303 -20.39 11.85 8.22
C LEU A 303 -18.87 11.94 8.44
N GLY A 304 -18.34 11.22 9.43
CA GLY A 304 -16.89 11.15 9.69
C GLY A 304 -16.11 10.58 8.51
N ILE A 305 -16.65 9.56 7.83
CA ILE A 305 -16.03 8.98 6.63
C ILE A 305 -16.06 9.96 5.47
N ILE A 306 -17.17 10.69 5.27
CA ILE A 306 -17.25 11.73 4.25
C ILE A 306 -16.18 12.81 4.51
N LEU A 307 -16.02 13.22 5.77
CA LEU A 307 -14.97 14.16 6.16
C LEU A 307 -13.57 13.59 5.86
N HIS A 308 -13.31 12.33 6.20
CA HIS A 308 -12.05 11.65 5.87
C HIS A 308 -11.73 11.74 4.38
N LEU A 309 -12.69 11.38 3.51
CA LEU A 309 -12.49 11.37 2.06
C LEU A 309 -12.15 12.76 1.49
N VAL A 310 -12.62 13.84 2.12
CA VAL A 310 -12.31 15.21 1.69
C VAL A 310 -10.96 15.69 2.23
N VAL A 311 -10.58 15.23 3.42
CA VAL A 311 -9.45 15.79 4.19
C VAL A 311 -8.16 14.98 4.03
N VAL A 312 -8.23 13.68 3.69
CA VAL A 312 -7.07 12.78 3.61
C VAL A 312 -5.98 13.27 2.65
N ASP A 313 -6.38 13.82 1.50
CA ASP A 313 -5.44 14.35 0.52
C ASP A 313 -4.84 15.69 0.96
N ARG A 314 -5.51 16.42 1.86
CA ARG A 314 -5.13 17.77 2.32
C ARG A 314 -4.30 17.80 3.60
N LEU A 315 -4.59 16.92 4.57
CA LEU A 315 -3.88 16.88 5.85
C LEU A 315 -2.81 15.79 5.91
N GLY A 316 -2.87 14.78 5.04
CA GLY A 316 -2.02 13.60 5.18
C GLY A 316 -2.59 12.60 6.19
N ARG A 317 -1.85 11.52 6.44
CA ARG A 317 -2.38 10.35 7.14
C ARG A 317 -2.12 10.43 8.65
N ARG A 318 -0.94 10.90 9.05
CA ARG A 318 -0.55 10.98 10.46
C ARG A 318 -1.49 11.82 11.32
N PRO A 319 -1.87 13.06 10.96
CA PRO A 319 -2.80 13.85 11.76
C PRO A 319 -4.22 13.24 11.80
N LEU A 320 -4.64 12.57 10.73
CA LEU A 320 -5.93 11.89 10.68
C LEU A 320 -5.98 10.61 11.53
N VAL A 321 -4.83 10.07 11.97
CA VAL A 321 -4.80 9.03 13.00
C VAL A 321 -4.75 9.69 14.39
N ILE A 322 -3.85 10.63 14.62
CA ILE A 322 -3.59 11.19 15.95
C ILE A 322 -4.82 11.95 16.51
N PHE A 323 -5.35 12.93 15.77
CA PHE A 323 -6.40 13.81 16.29
C PHE A 323 -7.71 13.06 16.56
N PRO A 324 -8.26 12.25 15.65
CA PRO A 324 -9.52 11.56 15.90
C PRO A 324 -9.42 10.56 17.05
N PHE A 325 -8.34 9.77 17.13
CA PHE A 325 -8.20 8.80 18.22
C PHE A 325 -7.88 9.45 19.58
N PHE A 326 -7.27 10.63 19.60
CA PHE A 326 -7.16 11.44 20.81
C PHE A 326 -8.54 11.87 21.32
N ILE A 327 -9.40 12.35 20.42
CA ILE A 327 -10.79 12.68 20.77
C ILE A 327 -11.57 11.43 21.19
N CYS A 328 -11.37 10.28 20.53
CA CYS A 328 -11.99 9.01 20.94
C CYS A 328 -11.60 8.61 22.37
N SER A 329 -10.34 8.82 22.76
CA SER A 329 -9.88 8.56 24.13
C SER A 329 -10.62 9.45 25.14
N ILE A 330 -10.74 10.75 24.87
CA ILE A 330 -11.49 11.69 25.71
C ILE A 330 -12.97 11.30 25.80
N CYS A 331 -13.60 10.96 24.68
CA CYS A 331 -15.02 10.57 24.64
C CYS A 331 -15.28 9.31 25.47
N THR A 332 -14.43 8.29 25.35
CA THR A 332 -14.56 7.04 26.12
C THR A 332 -14.26 7.25 27.60
N THR A 333 -13.29 8.10 27.96
CA THR A 333 -13.09 8.52 29.36
C THR A 333 -14.34 9.22 29.91
N THR A 334 -14.91 10.16 29.14
CA THR A 334 -16.07 10.96 29.54
C THR A 334 -17.29 10.07 29.80
N TYR A 335 -17.55 9.12 28.89
CA TYR A 335 -18.61 8.12 29.09
C TYR A 335 -18.35 7.26 30.34
N GLY A 336 -17.10 6.80 30.53
CA GLY A 336 -16.73 6.01 31.70
C GLY A 336 -16.92 6.76 33.03
N VAL A 337 -16.54 8.05 33.08
CA VAL A 337 -16.78 8.92 34.24
C VAL A 337 -18.27 9.08 34.52
N TYR A 338 -19.08 9.35 33.49
CA TYR A 338 -20.53 9.46 33.64
C TYR A 338 -21.15 8.17 34.19
N SER A 339 -20.78 7.02 33.61
CA SER A 339 -21.24 5.69 34.06
C SER A 339 -20.82 5.40 35.51
N PHE A 340 -19.65 5.86 35.94
CA PHE A 340 -19.20 5.74 37.34
C PHE A 340 -20.02 6.62 38.29
N MET A 341 -20.37 7.84 37.89
CA MET A 341 -21.24 8.71 38.69
C MET A 341 -22.65 8.12 38.85
N LEU A 342 -23.18 7.52 37.77
CA LEU A 342 -24.45 6.80 37.81
C LEU A 342 -24.39 5.60 38.76
N HIS A 343 -23.31 4.82 38.71
CA HIS A 343 -23.12 3.65 39.59
C HIS A 343 -23.00 4.05 41.08
N THR A 344 -22.32 5.17 41.37
CA THR A 344 -22.16 5.69 42.75
C THR A 344 -23.37 6.47 43.27
N GLN A 345 -24.50 6.45 42.55
CA GLN A 345 -25.76 7.14 42.92
C GLN A 345 -25.57 8.65 43.15
N ARG A 346 -24.54 9.26 42.54
CA ARG A 346 -24.36 10.72 42.59
C ARG A 346 -25.35 11.36 41.62
N VAL A 347 -25.92 12.50 42.02
CA VAL A 347 -26.91 13.22 41.20
C VAL A 347 -26.27 13.65 39.87
N THR A 348 -26.70 13.03 38.77
CA THR A 348 -26.34 13.39 37.39
C THR A 348 -27.33 14.37 36.75
N ALA A 349 -28.27 14.91 37.54
CA ALA A 349 -29.36 15.75 37.05
C ALA A 349 -28.85 16.90 36.18
N GLY A 350 -29.30 16.93 34.92
CA GLY A 350 -28.92 17.94 33.92
C GLY A 350 -27.83 17.52 32.92
N PHE A 351 -27.15 16.39 33.13
CA PHE A 351 -26.09 15.88 32.26
C PHE A 351 -26.47 14.64 31.44
N ASP A 352 -27.77 14.34 31.31
CA ASP A 352 -28.26 13.13 30.61
C ASP A 352 -27.88 13.07 29.12
N TRP A 353 -27.57 14.22 28.51
CA TRP A 353 -27.12 14.33 27.10
C TRP A 353 -25.65 13.91 26.90
N LEU A 354 -24.84 13.95 27.95
CA LEU A 354 -23.40 13.70 27.91
C LEU A 354 -23.03 12.30 27.37
N PRO A 355 -23.59 11.19 27.89
CA PRO A 355 -23.26 9.84 27.39
C PRO A 355 -23.61 9.64 25.91
N TYR A 356 -24.69 10.27 25.45
CA TYR A 356 -25.11 10.20 24.05
C TYR A 356 -24.14 10.95 23.14
N THR A 357 -23.83 12.20 23.49
CA THR A 357 -22.90 13.03 22.71
C THR A 357 -21.49 12.43 22.69
N SER A 358 -21.02 11.85 23.80
CA SER A 358 -19.71 11.19 23.84
C SER A 358 -19.64 9.98 22.90
N LEU A 359 -20.67 9.13 22.86
CA LEU A 359 -20.69 7.95 21.99
C LEU A 359 -20.86 8.34 20.50
N VAL A 360 -21.70 9.32 20.21
CA VAL A 360 -21.89 9.85 18.84
C VAL A 360 -20.58 10.47 18.32
N LEU A 361 -19.92 11.30 19.13
CA LEU A 361 -18.64 11.91 18.77
C LEU A 361 -17.53 10.88 18.64
N PHE A 362 -17.48 9.89 19.53
CA PHE A 362 -16.58 8.74 19.41
C PHE A 362 -16.74 8.05 18.05
N ASN A 363 -17.97 7.73 17.63
CA ASN A 363 -18.19 7.04 16.37
C ASN A 363 -17.90 7.91 15.13
N PHE A 364 -18.17 9.22 15.21
CA PHE A 364 -17.75 10.19 14.21
C PHE A 364 -16.23 10.19 14.02
N CYS A 365 -15.47 10.34 15.10
CA CYS A 365 -14.02 10.34 15.09
C CYS A 365 -13.44 9.00 14.59
N ASN A 366 -14.05 7.87 14.97
CA ASN A 366 -13.69 6.56 14.41
C ASN A 366 -13.91 6.51 12.90
N GLY A 367 -14.98 7.12 12.38
CA GLY A 367 -15.23 7.27 10.95
C GLY A 367 -14.15 8.08 10.23
N VAL A 368 -13.59 9.10 10.90
CA VAL A 368 -12.50 9.92 10.35
C VAL A 368 -11.15 9.17 10.36
N GLY A 369 -10.81 8.50 11.47
CA GLY A 369 -9.46 7.97 11.70
C GLY A 369 -9.22 6.54 11.24
N THR A 370 -10.24 5.66 11.29
CA THR A 370 -10.08 4.24 10.94
C THR A 370 -9.61 4.01 9.50
N PRO A 371 -10.19 4.68 8.47
CA PRO A 371 -9.77 4.46 7.09
C PRO A 371 -8.29 4.81 6.86
N SER A 372 -7.76 5.82 7.55
CA SER A 372 -6.34 6.21 7.49
C SER A 372 -5.41 5.07 7.91
N ILE A 373 -5.76 4.35 8.99
CA ILE A 373 -4.96 3.21 9.46
C ILE A 373 -4.97 2.09 8.41
N LEU A 374 -6.14 1.78 7.83
CA LEU A 374 -6.25 0.73 6.81
C LEU A 374 -5.48 1.08 5.52
N THR A 375 -5.48 2.35 5.11
CA THR A 375 -4.66 2.79 3.96
C THR A 375 -3.17 2.72 4.25
N LEU A 376 -2.74 3.07 5.47
CA LEU A 376 -1.34 2.98 5.89
C LEU A 376 -0.82 1.53 5.84
N GLN A 377 -1.65 0.54 6.14
CA GLN A 377 -1.28 -0.87 5.99
C GLN A 377 -0.90 -1.22 4.54
N GLY A 378 -1.59 -0.62 3.56
CA GLY A 378 -1.29 -0.80 2.13
C GLY A 378 -0.08 -0.01 1.64
N GLU A 379 0.12 1.20 2.19
CA GLU A 379 1.22 2.10 1.80
C GLU A 379 2.57 1.69 2.39
N LEU A 380 2.62 1.28 3.66
CA LEU A 380 3.87 1.01 4.38
C LEU A 380 4.45 -0.40 4.12
N LEU A 381 3.60 -1.37 3.74
CA LEU A 381 4.09 -2.72 3.48
C LEU A 381 4.86 -2.79 2.13
N PRO A 382 6.06 -3.41 2.10
CA PRO A 382 6.78 -3.66 0.86
C PRO A 382 5.96 -4.47 -0.16
N ASN A 383 6.12 -4.17 -1.45
CA ASN A 383 5.42 -4.86 -2.54
C ASN A 383 5.58 -6.40 -2.46
N SER A 384 6.76 -6.88 -2.07
CA SER A 384 7.13 -8.29 -2.02
C SER A 384 6.33 -9.10 -0.99
N CYS A 385 5.92 -8.51 0.13
CA CYS A 385 5.19 -9.18 1.21
C CYS A 385 3.79 -8.60 1.49
N ARG A 386 3.38 -7.54 0.78
CA ARG A 386 2.14 -6.80 1.03
C ARG A 386 0.89 -7.68 1.11
N ALA A 387 0.73 -8.64 0.19
CA ALA A 387 -0.47 -9.47 0.15
C ALA A 387 -0.63 -10.30 1.44
N VAL A 388 0.43 -10.97 1.90
CA VAL A 388 0.44 -11.74 3.14
C VAL A 388 0.34 -10.83 4.36
N GLY A 389 1.06 -9.69 4.37
CA GLY A 389 1.01 -8.73 5.46
C GLY A 389 -0.38 -8.13 5.68
N LEU A 390 -1.08 -7.72 4.60
CA LEU A 390 -2.45 -7.21 4.69
C LEU A 390 -3.43 -8.26 5.21
N ALA A 391 -3.29 -9.52 4.77
CA ALA A 391 -4.12 -10.62 5.26
C ALA A 391 -3.87 -10.87 6.75
N LEU A 392 -2.61 -10.88 7.20
CA LEU A 392 -2.24 -11.04 8.61
C LEU A 392 -2.81 -9.91 9.48
N LEU A 393 -2.63 -8.65 9.06
CA LEU A 393 -3.15 -7.49 9.78
C LEU A 393 -4.68 -7.52 9.86
N THR A 394 -5.36 -7.91 8.79
CA THR A 394 -6.83 -8.07 8.79
C THR A 394 -7.26 -9.18 9.76
N CYS A 395 -6.56 -10.33 9.79
CA CYS A 395 -6.82 -11.39 10.76
C CYS A 395 -6.62 -10.90 12.20
N LEU A 396 -5.55 -10.15 12.49
CA LEU A 396 -5.29 -9.58 13.82
C LEU A 396 -6.38 -8.60 14.25
N LEU A 397 -6.83 -7.73 13.34
CA LEU A 397 -7.94 -6.81 13.59
C LEU A 397 -9.22 -7.57 13.98
N MET A 398 -9.55 -8.61 13.22
CA MET A 398 -10.76 -9.41 13.46
C MET A 398 -10.65 -10.27 14.72
N LEU A 399 -9.47 -10.84 15.03
CA LEU A 399 -9.23 -11.58 16.27
C LEU A 399 -9.32 -10.65 17.49
N GLY A 400 -8.71 -9.47 17.44
CA GLY A 400 -8.84 -8.48 18.52
C GLY A 400 -10.28 -7.97 18.66
N GLY A 401 -11.01 -7.85 17.55
CA GLY A 401 -12.44 -7.54 17.54
C GLY A 401 -13.32 -8.60 18.19
N PHE A 402 -13.01 -9.88 17.92
CA PHE A 402 -13.64 -11.02 18.58
C PHE A 402 -13.36 -11.00 20.08
N ALA A 403 -12.08 -10.86 20.47
CA ALA A 403 -11.65 -10.85 21.85
C ALA A 403 -12.34 -9.73 22.64
N SER A 404 -12.26 -8.48 22.15
CA SER A 404 -12.88 -7.32 22.81
C SER A 404 -14.40 -7.43 22.92
N SER A 405 -15.08 -7.95 21.91
CA SER A 405 -16.54 -8.10 21.92
C SER A 405 -17.03 -9.27 22.78
N TYR A 406 -16.23 -10.33 22.88
CA TYR A 406 -16.52 -11.49 23.72
C TYR A 406 -16.28 -11.18 25.20
N THR A 407 -15.20 -10.46 25.53
CA THR A 407 -14.87 -10.12 26.92
C THR A 407 -15.69 -8.96 27.47
N TYR A 408 -16.31 -8.14 26.61
CA TYR A 408 -17.07 -6.96 27.02
C TYR A 408 -18.17 -7.26 28.05
N PRO A 409 -19.11 -8.21 27.83
CA PRO A 409 -20.18 -8.48 28.81
C PRO A 409 -19.65 -8.96 30.16
N MET A 410 -18.55 -9.74 30.17
CA MET A 410 -17.91 -10.19 31.41
C MET A 410 -17.31 -8.99 32.16
N THR A 411 -16.58 -8.14 31.46
CA THR A 411 -15.95 -6.94 32.01
C THR A 411 -16.99 -5.97 32.56
N ALA A 412 -18.10 -5.76 31.84
CA ALA A 412 -19.20 -4.92 32.28
C ALA A 412 -19.88 -5.48 33.53
N SER A 413 -20.01 -6.80 33.66
CA SER A 413 -20.61 -7.43 34.85
C SER A 413 -19.71 -7.41 36.09
N THR A 414 -18.38 -7.41 35.93
CA THR A 414 -17.43 -7.45 37.06
C THR A 414 -16.92 -6.08 37.48
N LEU A 415 -16.59 -5.21 36.51
CA LEU A 415 -16.01 -3.89 36.73
C LEU A 415 -17.03 -2.76 36.48
N GLY A 416 -18.26 -3.09 36.12
CA GLY A 416 -19.24 -2.12 35.63
C GLY A 416 -18.93 -1.63 34.20
N GLN A 417 -19.90 -0.96 33.58
CA GLN A 417 -19.70 -0.33 32.27
C GLN A 417 -18.56 0.69 32.28
N HIS A 418 -18.42 1.45 33.37
CA HIS A 418 -17.34 2.42 33.54
C HIS A 418 -15.95 1.79 33.41
N GLY A 419 -15.72 0.62 34.03
CA GLY A 419 -14.45 -0.10 33.91
C GLY A 419 -14.14 -0.53 32.49
N ALA A 420 -15.13 -1.01 31.74
CA ALA A 420 -14.96 -1.37 30.33
C ALA A 420 -14.56 -0.17 29.45
N PHE A 421 -15.19 0.99 29.65
CA PHE A 421 -14.88 2.20 28.90
C PHE A 421 -13.53 2.84 29.28
N TRP A 422 -13.07 2.69 30.52
CA TRP A 422 -11.70 3.08 30.90
C TRP A 422 -10.65 2.20 30.22
N ILE A 423 -10.90 0.90 30.05
CA ILE A 423 -10.02 0.01 29.28
C ILE A 423 -9.97 0.46 27.81
N PHE A 424 -11.12 0.78 27.20
CA PHE A 424 -11.16 1.32 25.83
C PHE A 424 -10.43 2.66 25.69
N SER A 425 -10.55 3.53 26.69
CA SER A 425 -9.83 4.80 26.76
C SER A 425 -8.32 4.63 26.84
N LEU A 426 -7.85 3.65 27.63
CA LEU A 426 -6.43 3.30 27.72
C LEU A 426 -5.88 2.82 26.38
N PHE A 427 -6.58 1.92 25.69
CA PHE A 427 -6.13 1.42 24.38
C PHE A 427 -6.16 2.49 23.29
N SER A 428 -7.14 3.39 23.29
CA SER A 428 -7.16 4.53 22.37
C SER A 428 -6.04 5.54 22.67
N ALA A 429 -5.71 5.79 23.94
CA ALA A 429 -4.56 6.62 24.31
C ALA A 429 -3.23 5.95 23.88
N ALA A 430 -3.10 4.63 24.06
CA ALA A 430 -1.93 3.87 23.61
C ALA A 430 -1.77 3.90 22.07
N LEU A 431 -2.87 3.80 21.33
CA LEU A 431 -2.89 3.97 19.87
C LEU A 431 -2.34 5.35 19.46
N VAL A 432 -2.79 6.41 20.13
CA VAL A 432 -2.31 7.78 19.89
C VAL A 432 -0.83 7.92 20.24
N LEU A 433 -0.39 7.34 21.36
CA LEU A 433 1.01 7.38 21.77
C LEU A 433 1.92 6.73 20.72
N VAL A 434 1.57 5.54 20.24
CA VAL A 434 2.32 4.88 19.15
C VAL A 434 2.29 5.71 17.88
N ALA A 435 1.14 6.29 17.53
CA ALA A 435 1.02 7.13 16.33
C ALA A 435 1.86 8.41 16.44
N VAL A 436 1.96 9.04 17.60
CA VAL A 436 2.78 10.24 17.81
C VAL A 436 4.26 9.89 17.72
N LEU A 437 4.69 8.80 18.36
CA LEU A 437 6.11 8.44 18.48
C LEU A 437 6.70 7.81 17.22
N ALA A 438 5.95 6.92 16.54
CA ALA A 438 6.51 6.02 15.54
C ALA A 438 5.90 6.14 14.14
N LEU A 439 4.78 6.87 13.97
CA LEU A 439 4.13 6.98 12.65
C LEU A 439 4.79 8.06 11.79
N PRO A 440 5.43 7.69 10.65
CA PRO A 440 5.91 8.68 9.68
C PRO A 440 4.74 9.31 8.91
N GLU A 441 4.97 10.50 8.34
CA GLU A 441 4.03 11.06 7.36
C GLU A 441 4.28 10.42 5.98
N THR A 442 3.24 9.86 5.38
CA THR A 442 3.31 9.16 4.08
C THR A 442 2.83 10.02 2.91
N ARG A 443 2.30 11.23 3.17
CA ARG A 443 1.78 12.11 2.12
C ARG A 443 2.87 12.52 1.12
N GLY A 444 2.58 12.32 -0.16
CA GLY A 444 3.38 12.83 -1.28
C GLY A 444 4.74 12.15 -1.44
N ARG A 445 4.98 11.04 -0.75
CA ARG A 445 6.20 10.23 -0.90
C ARG A 445 5.88 9.00 -1.72
N THR A 446 6.77 8.64 -2.65
CA THR A 446 6.63 7.37 -3.35
C THR A 446 6.87 6.22 -2.38
N LEU A 447 6.31 5.05 -2.70
CA LEU A 447 6.47 3.85 -1.87
C LEU A 447 7.95 3.43 -1.75
N GLU A 448 8.74 3.75 -2.77
CA GLU A 448 10.19 3.54 -2.83
C GLU A 448 10.96 4.60 -2.02
N ASP A 449 10.49 5.85 -1.98
CA ASP A 449 11.06 6.87 -1.09
C ASP A 449 10.82 6.55 0.38
N ILE A 450 9.65 6.00 0.73
CA ILE A 450 9.32 5.63 2.11
C ILE A 450 10.24 4.49 2.58
N THR A 451 10.39 3.44 1.78
CA THR A 451 11.31 2.35 2.09
C THR A 451 12.74 2.88 2.17
N THR A 452 13.21 3.59 1.14
CA THR A 452 14.60 4.09 1.06
C THR A 452 14.94 5.09 2.17
N THR A 453 14.02 5.96 2.57
CA THR A 453 14.23 6.91 3.68
C THR A 453 14.28 6.18 5.02
N GLN A 454 13.42 5.18 5.24
CA GLN A 454 13.49 4.34 6.43
C GLN A 454 14.84 3.59 6.51
N TYR A 455 15.32 3.04 5.38
CA TYR A 455 16.65 2.42 5.31
C TYR A 455 17.80 3.42 5.54
N LYS A 456 17.70 4.66 5.04
CA LYS A 456 18.74 5.70 5.16
C LYS A 456 18.83 6.31 6.56
N ASP A 457 17.72 6.56 7.24
CA ASP A 457 17.72 7.08 8.62
C ASP A 457 18.30 6.05 9.61
N GLU A 458 18.16 4.76 9.29
CA GLU A 458 18.71 3.66 10.07
C GLU A 458 20.23 3.52 9.91
N ALA A 459 20.77 3.65 8.69
CA ALA A 459 22.21 3.70 8.47
C ALA A 459 22.86 4.84 9.28
N ARG A 460 22.19 5.99 9.38
CA ARG A 460 22.63 7.13 10.21
C ARG A 460 22.53 6.86 11.72
N SER A 461 21.51 6.14 12.18
CA SER A 461 21.35 5.76 13.59
C SER A 461 22.37 4.70 14.05
N SER A 462 22.67 3.73 13.19
CA SER A 462 23.69 2.69 13.41
C SER A 462 25.10 3.29 13.48
N HIS A 463 25.41 4.25 12.59
CA HIS A 463 26.66 5.00 12.67
C HIS A 463 26.78 5.90 13.91
N ARG A 464 25.68 6.50 14.39
CA ARG A 464 25.69 7.25 15.67
C ARG A 464 25.91 6.35 16.88
N GLY A 465 25.43 5.11 16.85
CA GLY A 465 25.67 4.10 17.87
C GLY A 465 27.11 3.56 17.89
N SER A 466 27.79 3.50 16.74
CA SER A 466 29.20 3.08 16.67
C SER A 466 30.19 4.21 17.01
N LEU A 467 29.80 5.48 16.81
CA LEU A 467 30.62 6.64 17.20
C LEU A 467 30.57 6.92 18.71
N SER A 468 29.51 6.51 19.42
CA SER A 468 29.43 6.68 20.88
C SER A 468 30.15 5.57 21.67
N SER A 469 30.40 4.41 21.06
CA SER A 469 31.15 3.30 21.69
C SER A 469 32.68 3.37 21.49
N HIS A 470 33.17 4.28 20.65
CA HIS A 470 34.61 4.48 20.42
C HIS A 470 35.24 5.65 21.19
N ASN A 471 34.46 6.44 21.94
CA ASN A 471 34.98 7.61 22.66
C ASN A 471 35.16 7.43 24.18
N SER A 472 35.09 6.20 24.71
CA SER A 472 35.19 5.95 26.16
C SER A 472 36.49 5.27 26.64
N ASN A 473 37.50 5.05 25.79
CA ASN A 473 38.78 4.49 26.23
C ASN A 473 39.97 5.26 25.65
N SER A 474 40.92 5.59 26.54
CA SER A 474 42.26 6.18 26.33
C SER A 474 42.40 7.71 26.34
N LEU A 475 42.39 8.27 27.56
CA LEU A 475 43.28 9.37 27.93
C LEU A 475 44.53 8.76 28.56
N GLN A 476 45.68 8.85 27.89
CA GLN A 476 47.02 8.89 28.49
C GLN A 476 48.05 9.36 27.44
N GLU A 477 48.65 10.53 27.70
CA GLU A 477 49.85 11.10 27.04
C GLU A 477 51.06 10.15 27.30
N GLU A 478 52.14 10.03 26.50
CA GLU A 478 53.08 11.02 25.91
C GLU A 478 54.17 10.24 25.05
N PRO A 479 55.34 10.79 24.59
CA PRO A 479 55.65 11.49 23.32
C PRO A 479 56.64 10.80 22.30
N LEU A 480 56.91 11.51 21.19
CA LEU A 480 57.79 11.28 20.01
C LEU A 480 59.11 10.48 20.18
N ALA A 481 59.46 9.66 19.15
CA ALA A 481 60.81 9.65 18.53
C ALA A 481 60.96 8.80 17.23
N SER A 482 61.57 9.44 16.22
CA SER A 482 62.52 8.95 15.18
C SER A 482 62.13 7.95 14.06
N ILE A 483 62.32 8.44 12.82
CA ILE A 483 62.52 7.71 11.56
C ILE A 483 64.02 7.37 11.42
N PRO A 484 64.44 6.22 10.85
CA PRO A 484 65.07 6.22 9.50
C PRO A 484 64.71 4.98 8.65
N SER A 485 64.28 5.11 7.40
CA SER A 485 65.08 5.05 6.14
C SER A 485 65.96 3.80 5.92
N LYS A 486 65.58 2.97 4.92
CA LYS A 486 66.42 2.46 3.81
C LYS A 486 65.75 1.31 3.03
N ALA A 487 65.65 1.48 1.72
CA ALA A 487 65.70 0.39 0.71
C ALA A 487 67.19 0.28 0.21
N PRO A 488 67.59 -0.61 -0.74
CA PRO A 488 66.86 -1.64 -1.49
C PRO A 488 67.61 -3.00 -1.77
N THR A 489 66.86 -4.03 -2.24
CA THR A 489 67.19 -5.16 -3.20
C THR A 489 68.43 -6.11 -3.00
N PRO A 490 68.61 -7.22 -3.78
CA PRO A 490 67.73 -8.25 -4.40
C PRO A 490 68.28 -9.71 -4.24
N LEU A 491 67.78 -10.68 -5.06
CA LEU A 491 68.32 -12.03 -5.41
C LEU A 491 67.80 -13.22 -4.54
N LEU A 492 67.52 -14.44 -5.02
CA LEU A 492 67.60 -15.14 -6.31
C LEU A 492 66.79 -16.45 -6.19
N GLN A 493 66.03 -16.78 -7.24
CA GLN A 493 65.93 -18.10 -7.91
C GLN A 493 65.70 -19.41 -7.11
N HIS A 494 64.66 -20.16 -7.52
CA HIS A 494 64.83 -21.57 -7.85
C HIS A 494 63.90 -22.02 -9.00
N HIS A 495 64.52 -22.68 -9.98
CA HIS A 495 63.94 -23.37 -11.13
C HIS A 495 63.01 -24.53 -10.74
N TYR A 496 61.96 -24.75 -11.54
CA TYR A 496 61.69 -26.06 -12.14
C TYR A 496 60.75 -25.93 -13.38
N GLN A 497 61.11 -26.58 -14.47
CA GLN A 497 60.39 -26.81 -15.73
C GLN A 497 60.60 -28.31 -16.07
N PRO A 498 60.02 -28.90 -17.13
CA PRO A 498 58.62 -29.00 -17.56
C PRO A 498 58.27 -30.48 -17.90
N SER A 499 57.06 -30.81 -18.38
CA SER A 499 56.89 -31.92 -19.35
C SER A 499 55.58 -31.87 -20.13
N HIS A 500 55.73 -32.28 -21.40
CA HIS A 500 54.81 -32.26 -22.52
C HIS A 500 53.74 -33.38 -22.50
N SER A 501 52.64 -33.18 -23.24
CA SER A 501 52.25 -34.09 -24.33
C SER A 501 51.29 -33.41 -25.32
N ALA A 502 51.41 -33.83 -26.58
CA ALA A 502 50.77 -33.26 -27.77
C ALA A 502 50.00 -34.35 -28.54
N SER A 503 48.93 -33.97 -29.26
CA SER A 503 48.38 -34.63 -30.48
C SER A 503 47.11 -33.87 -30.89
N SER A 504 47.02 -33.05 -31.95
CA SER A 504 47.13 -33.26 -33.41
C SER A 504 45.81 -33.62 -34.14
N THR A 505 45.33 -32.66 -34.96
CA THR A 505 44.64 -32.76 -36.28
C THR A 505 43.18 -33.31 -36.33
N LEU A 506 42.24 -32.88 -37.20
CA LEU A 506 42.32 -32.42 -38.60
C LEU A 506 40.98 -31.70 -39.06
N HIS A 507 41.08 -30.89 -40.12
CA HIS A 507 40.15 -29.93 -40.76
C HIS A 507 38.81 -30.43 -41.39
N TRP A 508 37.82 -29.53 -41.61
CA TRP A 508 37.42 -28.98 -42.94
C TRP A 508 36.25 -27.93 -42.96
N ALA A 509 36.43 -26.90 -43.82
CA ALA A 509 35.49 -25.98 -44.52
C ALA A 509 34.57 -25.03 -43.70
N GLY A 510 34.37 -23.73 -43.96
CA GLY A 510 34.78 -22.73 -44.98
C GLY A 510 34.04 -21.40 -44.69
N PRO A 511 34.48 -20.22 -45.19
CA PRO A 511 34.19 -18.92 -44.56
C PRO A 511 33.09 -18.09 -45.25
N LEU A 512 32.45 -17.19 -44.49
CA LEU A 512 31.66 -16.07 -45.01
C LEU A 512 32.10 -14.77 -44.30
N ASP A 513 32.27 -13.74 -45.13
CA ASP A 513 33.01 -12.51 -44.92
C ASP A 513 32.51 -11.62 -43.76
N SER A 514 33.46 -11.00 -43.05
CA SER A 514 33.25 -9.76 -42.30
C SER A 514 34.21 -8.67 -42.83
N PRO A 515 33.72 -7.45 -43.14
CA PRO A 515 34.57 -6.42 -43.73
C PRO A 515 35.43 -5.69 -42.68
N ARG A 516 36.67 -5.48 -43.12
CA ARG A 516 37.77 -4.64 -42.60
C ARG A 516 37.39 -3.51 -41.62
N ILE A 517 38.05 -3.55 -40.47
CA ILE A 517 38.27 -2.41 -39.58
C ILE A 517 39.15 -1.38 -40.31
N SER A 518 38.64 -0.16 -40.49
CA SER A 518 39.42 0.98 -40.96
C SER A 518 40.00 1.72 -39.76
N ASN A 519 41.33 1.90 -39.76
CA ASN A 519 42.06 2.68 -38.78
C ASN A 519 41.67 4.17 -38.90
N THR A 520 41.15 4.76 -37.83
CA THR A 520 41.09 6.21 -37.64
C THR A 520 41.96 6.62 -36.45
N PRO A 521 42.62 7.80 -36.48
CA PRO A 521 43.65 8.16 -35.50
C PRO A 521 43.05 8.58 -34.16
N LYS A 522 43.73 8.21 -33.08
CA LYS A 522 43.42 8.56 -31.68
C LYS A 522 43.25 10.09 -31.52
N LYS A 523 42.05 10.55 -31.13
CA LYS A 523 41.84 11.90 -30.58
C LYS A 523 42.17 11.91 -29.08
N GLN A 524 42.85 12.97 -28.64
CA GLN A 524 43.24 13.22 -27.25
C GLN A 524 42.03 13.24 -26.29
N PRO A 525 42.19 12.83 -25.02
CA PRO A 525 41.10 12.90 -24.05
C PRO A 525 40.77 14.36 -23.71
N ALA A 526 39.49 14.70 -23.81
CA ALA A 526 38.97 16.00 -23.41
C ALA A 526 39.07 16.15 -21.88
N ARG A 527 39.49 17.33 -21.42
CA ARG A 527 39.72 17.67 -20.01
C ARG A 527 38.37 17.69 -19.26
N CYS A 528 38.16 16.78 -18.31
CA CYS A 528 36.97 16.73 -17.45
C CYS A 528 36.76 18.03 -16.66
N ARG A 529 35.51 18.51 -16.57
CA ARG A 529 35.08 19.44 -15.51
C ARG A 529 35.09 18.69 -14.17
N PRO A 530 35.58 19.29 -13.08
CA PRO A 530 35.54 18.65 -11.76
C PRO A 530 34.09 18.48 -11.30
N ALA A 531 33.72 17.27 -10.87
CA ALA A 531 32.43 16.96 -10.28
C ALA A 531 32.19 17.76 -8.98
N ARG A 532 30.93 18.04 -8.65
CA ARG A 532 30.56 18.72 -7.40
C ARG A 532 31.02 17.88 -6.19
N PRO A 533 31.50 18.48 -5.08
CA PRO A 533 32.10 17.74 -3.96
C PRO A 533 31.21 16.65 -3.35
N ALA A 534 29.88 16.83 -3.37
CA ALA A 534 28.92 15.86 -2.87
C ALA A 534 28.80 14.60 -3.75
N GLN A 535 28.90 14.73 -5.08
CA GLN A 535 28.82 13.58 -6.00
C GLN A 535 30.08 12.72 -5.93
N ILE A 536 31.25 13.33 -5.72
CA ILE A 536 32.53 12.60 -5.57
C ILE A 536 32.48 11.66 -4.36
N GLN A 537 31.79 12.08 -3.28
CA GLN A 537 31.62 11.27 -2.08
C GLN A 537 30.76 10.03 -2.35
N GLU A 538 29.66 10.16 -3.09
CA GLU A 538 28.80 9.02 -3.48
C GLU A 538 29.54 8.02 -4.38
N PHE A 539 30.32 8.49 -5.34
CA PHE A 539 31.14 7.61 -6.17
C PHE A 539 32.24 6.91 -5.37
N LYS A 540 32.80 7.58 -4.37
CA LYS A 540 33.81 6.99 -3.48
C LYS A 540 33.22 5.91 -2.59
N GLU A 541 31.99 6.10 -2.13
CA GLU A 541 31.24 5.07 -1.39
C GLU A 541 30.89 3.87 -2.27
N ALA A 542 30.49 4.10 -3.52
CA ALA A 542 30.25 3.02 -4.49
C ALA A 542 31.54 2.26 -4.83
N PHE A 543 32.66 2.97 -5.05
CA PHE A 543 33.95 2.34 -5.30
C PHE A 543 34.39 1.46 -4.13
N ASN A 544 34.30 1.97 -2.90
CA ASN A 544 34.65 1.23 -1.69
C ASN A 544 33.69 0.05 -1.39
N MET A 545 32.52 0.02 -2.02
CA MET A 545 31.58 -1.11 -1.90
C MET A 545 31.92 -2.23 -2.90
N ILE A 546 32.60 -1.88 -3.99
CA ILE A 546 33.03 -2.85 -5.01
C ILE A 546 34.42 -3.39 -4.66
N ASP A 547 35.35 -2.53 -4.26
CA ASP A 547 36.69 -2.86 -3.76
C ASP A 547 36.58 -3.50 -2.35
N GLN A 548 36.36 -4.81 -2.32
CA GLN A 548 36.15 -5.58 -1.09
C GLN A 548 37.47 -5.77 -0.33
N ASN A 549 38.56 -5.95 -1.07
CA ASN A 549 39.88 -6.17 -0.51
C ASN A 549 40.57 -4.86 -0.03
N ARG A 550 40.02 -3.70 -0.40
CA ARG A 550 40.46 -2.33 -0.06
C ARG A 550 41.87 -1.99 -0.56
N ASP A 551 42.27 -2.52 -1.70
CA ASP A 551 43.58 -2.27 -2.29
C ASP A 551 43.60 -1.01 -3.18
N GLY A 552 42.44 -0.38 -3.40
CA GLY A 552 42.29 0.83 -4.20
C GLY A 552 42.11 0.57 -5.70
N PHE A 553 41.98 -0.69 -6.10
CA PHE A 553 41.68 -1.15 -7.45
C PHE A 553 40.45 -2.07 -7.40
N ILE A 554 39.78 -2.23 -8.54
CA ILE A 554 38.71 -3.21 -8.70
C ILE A 554 39.22 -4.30 -9.62
N ASP A 555 39.28 -5.53 -9.11
CA ASP A 555 39.68 -6.70 -9.87
C ASP A 555 38.53 -7.70 -10.11
N LYS A 556 38.86 -8.84 -10.74
CA LYS A 556 37.89 -9.89 -11.08
C LYS A 556 37.26 -10.51 -9.82
N ASP A 557 38.03 -10.60 -8.74
CA ASP A 557 37.63 -11.23 -7.49
C ASP A 557 36.70 -10.29 -6.71
N ASP A 558 36.98 -8.98 -6.69
CA ASP A 558 36.10 -7.95 -6.14
C ASP A 558 34.71 -7.95 -6.82
N LEU A 559 34.68 -8.05 -8.15
CA LEU A 559 33.43 -8.14 -8.91
C LEU A 559 32.68 -9.44 -8.66
N HIS A 560 33.40 -10.55 -8.53
CA HIS A 560 32.81 -11.84 -8.17
C HIS A 560 32.14 -11.76 -6.79
N ASP A 561 32.85 -11.25 -5.78
CA ASP A 561 32.37 -11.17 -4.40
C ASP A 561 31.21 -10.18 -4.26
N MET A 562 31.27 -9.04 -4.96
CA MET A 562 30.16 -8.09 -5.01
C MET A 562 28.90 -8.72 -5.65
N LEU A 563 29.03 -9.40 -6.78
CA LEU A 563 27.89 -10.05 -7.44
C LEU A 563 27.34 -11.24 -6.65
N ALA A 564 28.22 -11.99 -5.98
CA ALA A 564 27.85 -13.06 -5.05
C ALA A 564 27.06 -12.50 -3.85
N SER A 565 27.45 -11.34 -3.32
CA SER A 565 26.73 -10.65 -2.24
C SER A 565 25.31 -10.22 -2.65
N LEU A 566 25.08 -10.00 -3.94
CA LEU A 566 23.78 -9.70 -4.55
C LEU A 566 22.99 -10.94 -4.96
N GLY A 567 23.48 -12.14 -4.62
CA GLY A 567 22.83 -13.42 -4.91
C GLY A 567 22.95 -13.86 -6.37
N LYS A 568 23.90 -13.30 -7.13
CA LYS A 568 24.23 -13.73 -8.49
C LYS A 568 25.53 -14.52 -8.48
N ASN A 569 25.56 -15.64 -9.19
CA ASN A 569 26.79 -16.40 -9.44
C ASN A 569 27.27 -16.11 -10.86
N PRO A 570 28.11 -15.08 -11.08
CA PRO A 570 28.62 -14.76 -12.40
C PRO A 570 29.58 -15.84 -12.90
N THR A 571 29.58 -16.11 -14.20
CA THR A 571 30.59 -16.96 -14.84
C THR A 571 31.88 -16.18 -15.09
N ASP A 572 33.02 -16.88 -15.08
CA ASP A 572 34.32 -16.27 -15.34
C ASP A 572 34.40 -15.49 -16.66
N GLU A 573 33.79 -16.00 -17.73
CA GLU A 573 33.71 -15.31 -19.03
C GLU A 573 32.95 -13.98 -18.94
N TYR A 574 31.92 -13.92 -18.09
CA TYR A 574 31.14 -12.70 -17.89
C TYR A 574 31.95 -11.65 -17.12
N LEU A 575 32.68 -12.08 -16.07
CA LEU A 575 33.56 -11.21 -15.30
C LEU A 575 34.72 -10.67 -16.15
N GLU A 576 35.31 -11.52 -17.00
CA GLU A 576 36.33 -11.08 -17.95
C GLU A 576 35.77 -10.09 -18.98
N GLY A 577 34.53 -10.30 -19.44
CA GLY A 577 33.81 -9.32 -20.26
C GLY A 577 33.71 -7.95 -19.59
N MET A 578 33.37 -7.93 -18.29
CA MET A 578 33.28 -6.68 -17.51
C MET A 578 34.65 -6.01 -17.32
N MET A 579 35.70 -6.78 -17.03
CA MET A 579 37.06 -6.26 -16.88
C MET A 579 37.60 -5.67 -18.19
N ASN A 580 37.21 -6.24 -19.34
CA ASN A 580 37.62 -5.78 -20.66
C ASN A 580 36.91 -4.49 -21.12
N GLU A 581 35.86 -4.03 -20.43
CA GLU A 581 35.27 -2.72 -20.71
C GLU A 581 36.19 -1.56 -20.28
N ALA A 582 37.10 -1.82 -19.33
CA ALA A 582 38.08 -0.84 -18.90
C ALA A 582 39.33 -0.86 -19.79
N PRO A 583 39.81 0.29 -20.30
CA PRO A 583 41.03 0.36 -21.11
C PRO A 583 42.32 0.13 -20.30
N GLY A 584 42.21 -0.11 -18.99
CA GLY A 584 43.33 -0.32 -18.07
C GLY A 584 42.83 -0.64 -16.66
N PRO A 585 43.74 -0.76 -15.67
CA PRO A 585 43.38 -1.10 -14.30
C PRO A 585 42.39 -0.10 -13.69
N ILE A 586 41.34 -0.62 -13.08
CA ILE A 586 40.19 0.15 -12.58
C ILE A 586 40.53 0.70 -11.18
N ASN A 587 41.31 1.78 -11.14
CA ASN A 587 41.43 2.60 -9.93
C ASN A 587 40.26 3.60 -9.84
N PHE A 588 40.13 4.32 -8.71
CA PHE A 588 39.05 5.28 -8.50
C PHE A 588 38.92 6.34 -9.63
N THR A 589 40.05 6.74 -10.24
CA THR A 589 40.04 7.73 -11.33
C THR A 589 39.50 7.13 -12.63
N MET A 590 39.89 5.90 -12.96
CA MET A 590 39.36 5.16 -14.10
C MET A 590 37.88 4.81 -13.91
N PHE A 591 37.48 4.44 -12.69
CA PHE A 591 36.09 4.20 -12.32
C PHE A 591 35.20 5.42 -12.59
N LEU A 592 35.64 6.62 -12.19
CA LEU A 592 34.94 7.87 -12.51
C LEU A 592 34.87 8.14 -14.02
N THR A 593 35.89 7.76 -14.78
CA THR A 593 35.90 7.93 -16.24
C THR A 593 34.90 6.99 -16.91
N LEU A 594 34.87 5.71 -16.53
CA LEU A 594 33.92 4.73 -17.05
C LEU A 594 32.47 5.09 -16.73
N PHE A 595 32.21 5.56 -15.51
CA PHE A 595 30.88 6.06 -15.13
C PHE A 595 30.55 7.38 -15.81
N GLY A 596 31.52 8.28 -15.99
CA GLY A 596 31.35 9.53 -16.73
C GLY A 596 30.94 9.32 -18.20
N ASP A 597 31.55 8.34 -18.85
CA ASP A 597 31.23 7.95 -20.24
C ASP A 597 29.84 7.31 -20.35
N ARG A 598 29.37 6.61 -19.31
CA ARG A 598 28.04 5.97 -19.23
C ARG A 598 26.93 6.89 -18.71
N LEU A 599 27.27 7.95 -17.96
CA LEU A 599 26.33 8.94 -17.41
C LEU A 599 25.88 9.98 -18.43
N GLN A 600 26.52 10.07 -19.60
CA GLN A 600 26.05 10.86 -20.74
C GLN A 600 25.02 10.12 -21.60
N GLY A 601 24.13 9.33 -20.97
CA GLY A 601 23.06 8.59 -21.62
C GLY A 601 21.91 9.49 -22.07
N THR A 602 22.19 10.45 -22.95
CA THR A 602 21.17 11.07 -23.80
C THR A 602 21.17 10.33 -25.14
N ASP A 603 20.01 10.18 -25.79
CA ASP A 603 19.94 9.59 -27.14
C ASP A 603 20.81 10.37 -28.13
N PRO A 604 21.32 9.77 -29.22
CA PRO A 604 22.09 10.49 -30.25
C PRO A 604 21.40 11.79 -30.70
N GLU A 605 22.19 12.82 -31.05
CA GLU A 605 21.64 14.15 -31.42
C GLU A 605 20.58 14.07 -32.53
N ASP A 606 20.78 13.19 -33.50
CA ASP A 606 19.87 12.92 -34.59
C ASP A 606 18.54 12.32 -34.11
N VAL A 607 18.56 11.43 -33.12
CA VAL A 607 17.34 10.83 -32.54
C VAL A 607 16.53 11.89 -31.79
N ILE A 608 17.20 12.74 -31.01
CA ILE A 608 16.54 13.83 -30.27
C ILE A 608 15.95 14.87 -31.25
N LYS A 609 16.71 15.27 -32.28
CA LYS A 609 16.23 16.19 -33.33
C LYS A 609 15.03 15.61 -34.08
N ASN A 610 15.06 14.32 -34.41
CA ASN A 610 13.94 13.65 -35.08
C ASN A 610 12.69 13.59 -34.19
N ALA A 611 12.85 13.43 -32.88
CA ALA A 611 11.72 13.43 -31.95
C ALA A 611 11.02 14.80 -31.89
N PHE A 612 11.77 15.91 -31.86
CA PHE A 612 11.19 17.25 -31.98
C PHE A 612 10.65 17.51 -33.40
N GLY A 613 11.32 17.02 -34.44
CA GLY A 613 10.89 17.12 -35.83
C GLY A 613 9.50 16.51 -36.10
N CYS A 614 9.06 15.53 -35.31
CA CYS A 614 7.68 15.01 -35.38
C CYS A 614 6.60 16.05 -35.08
N PHE A 615 6.96 17.17 -34.43
CA PHE A 615 6.06 18.25 -34.05
C PHE A 615 6.32 19.56 -34.82
N ASP A 616 7.29 19.55 -35.75
CA ASP A 616 7.60 20.65 -36.66
C ASP A 616 7.15 20.28 -38.09
N GLU A 617 5.89 20.58 -38.41
CA GLU A 617 5.31 20.28 -39.75
C GLU A 617 6.08 20.96 -40.89
N THR A 618 6.81 22.04 -40.60
CA THR A 618 7.56 22.82 -41.59
C THR A 618 9.02 22.41 -41.72
N ASN A 619 9.51 21.56 -40.81
CA ASN A 619 10.89 21.07 -40.73
C ASN A 619 11.93 22.21 -40.75
N GLN A 620 11.62 23.33 -40.10
CA GLN A 620 12.42 24.54 -40.07
C GLN A 620 13.45 24.55 -38.93
N GLY A 621 13.38 23.61 -37.99
CA GLY A 621 14.25 23.59 -36.82
C GLY A 621 13.68 24.33 -35.61
N TYR A 622 12.44 24.83 -35.70
CA TYR A 622 11.79 25.62 -34.67
C TYR A 622 10.38 25.14 -34.38
N ILE A 623 9.96 25.21 -33.12
CA ILE A 623 8.59 24.91 -32.69
C ILE A 623 8.06 26.14 -31.92
N ASN A 624 6.79 26.48 -32.09
CA ASN A 624 6.19 27.58 -31.33
C ASN A 624 6.13 27.22 -29.83
N GLU A 625 6.51 28.18 -28.97
CA GLU A 625 6.61 27.99 -27.51
C GLU A 625 5.28 27.56 -26.88
N ASP A 626 4.18 28.25 -27.18
CA ASP A 626 2.87 27.95 -26.60
C ASP A 626 2.38 26.55 -27.04
N TYR A 627 2.62 26.20 -28.31
CA TYR A 627 2.30 24.88 -28.85
C TYR A 627 3.14 23.77 -28.20
N LEU A 628 4.44 24.00 -27.98
CA LEU A 628 5.32 23.04 -27.31
C LEU A 628 4.92 22.85 -25.84
N ARG A 629 4.56 23.93 -25.14
CA ARG A 629 4.03 23.88 -23.76
C ARG A 629 2.77 23.02 -23.67
N ASP A 630 1.82 23.25 -24.58
CA ASP A 630 0.60 22.45 -24.66
C ASP A 630 0.91 20.97 -24.91
N LEU A 631 1.88 20.65 -25.78
CA LEU A 631 2.32 19.28 -26.03
C LEU A 631 2.91 18.61 -24.78
N LEU A 632 3.78 19.30 -24.04
CA LEU A 632 4.48 18.76 -22.85
C LEU A 632 3.53 18.52 -21.66
N ILE A 633 2.45 19.30 -21.57
CA ILE A 633 1.46 19.17 -20.49
C ILE A 633 0.34 18.18 -20.87
N SER A 634 0.09 17.98 -22.17
CA SER A 634 -1.02 17.15 -22.66
C SER A 634 -0.64 15.74 -23.12
N MET A 635 0.60 15.52 -23.58
CA MET A 635 1.04 14.27 -24.23
C MET A 635 2.17 13.57 -23.45
N GLY A 636 2.10 12.23 -23.36
CA GLY A 636 3.12 11.41 -22.69
C GLY A 636 3.12 11.52 -21.17
N ASP A 637 4.31 11.44 -20.56
CA ASP A 637 4.53 11.78 -19.15
C ASP A 637 4.39 13.30 -19.01
N ARG A 638 3.34 13.71 -18.29
CA ARG A 638 2.89 15.11 -18.28
C ARG A 638 3.75 15.93 -17.33
N PHE A 639 4.37 16.97 -17.87
CA PHE A 639 5.07 17.96 -17.07
C PHE A 639 4.05 18.84 -16.37
N THR A 640 4.36 19.29 -15.14
CA THR A 640 3.61 20.38 -14.51
C THR A 640 4.00 21.71 -15.16
N ASP A 641 3.17 22.74 -15.03
CA ASP A 641 3.52 24.08 -15.50
C ASP A 641 4.86 24.57 -14.90
N GLU A 642 5.14 24.20 -13.66
CA GLU A 642 6.40 24.51 -12.95
C GLU A 642 7.60 23.83 -13.60
N ASP A 643 7.47 22.57 -14.03
CA ASP A 643 8.53 21.82 -14.70
C ASP A 643 8.82 22.38 -16.11
N VAL A 644 7.77 22.83 -16.82
CA VAL A 644 7.93 23.47 -18.15
C VAL A 644 8.59 24.85 -18.01
N ASP A 645 8.21 25.63 -16.99
CA ASP A 645 8.85 26.92 -16.70
C ASP A 645 10.33 26.77 -16.34
N GLU A 646 10.70 25.70 -15.61
CA GLU A 646 12.09 25.37 -15.33
C GLU A 646 12.86 24.98 -16.60
N MET A 647 12.24 24.18 -17.47
CA MET A 647 12.82 23.80 -18.77
C MET A 647 13.03 25.01 -19.68
N TYR A 648 12.09 25.96 -19.72
CA TYR A 648 12.17 27.16 -20.57
C TYR A 648 13.19 28.18 -20.07
N ARG A 649 13.57 28.15 -18.80
CA ARG A 649 14.55 29.09 -18.22
C ARG A 649 15.92 29.04 -18.90
N GLU A 650 16.34 27.86 -19.36
CA GLU A 650 17.64 27.64 -20.02
C GLU A 650 17.50 27.28 -21.52
N ALA A 651 16.28 27.34 -22.06
CA ALA A 651 15.99 26.98 -23.45
C ALA A 651 16.31 28.13 -24.43
N PRO A 652 16.81 27.83 -25.65
CA PRO A 652 17.04 28.82 -26.69
C PRO A 652 15.71 29.20 -27.37
N ILE A 653 14.96 30.10 -26.72
CA ILE A 653 13.70 30.64 -27.24
C ILE A 653 13.93 32.08 -27.72
N LYS A 654 13.62 32.36 -28.99
CA LYS A 654 13.66 33.71 -29.57
C LYS A 654 12.36 34.01 -30.29
N ASN A 655 11.74 35.16 -29.99
CA ASN A 655 10.47 35.59 -30.59
C ASN A 655 9.39 34.48 -30.59
N THR A 656 9.15 33.87 -29.42
CA THR A 656 8.18 32.78 -29.20
C THR A 656 8.41 31.51 -30.04
N MET A 657 9.61 31.34 -30.60
CA MET A 657 10.04 30.15 -31.31
C MET A 657 11.17 29.47 -30.55
N PHE A 658 10.95 28.21 -30.19
CA PHE A 658 11.90 27.31 -29.53
C PHE A 658 12.79 26.63 -30.58
N ASP A 659 14.11 26.88 -30.51
CA ASP A 659 15.12 26.25 -31.38
C ASP A 659 15.51 24.87 -30.83
N TYR A 660 14.88 23.81 -31.33
CA TYR A 660 15.18 22.46 -30.85
C TYR A 660 16.52 21.94 -31.35
N VAL A 661 17.10 22.52 -32.39
CA VAL A 661 18.42 22.14 -32.92
C VAL A 661 19.50 22.61 -31.96
N GLU A 662 19.44 23.87 -31.54
CA GLU A 662 20.36 24.44 -30.56
C GLU A 662 20.10 23.87 -29.16
N PHE A 663 18.84 23.61 -28.79
CA PHE A 663 18.50 22.97 -27.52
C PHE A 663 19.09 21.56 -27.43
N THR A 664 18.99 20.76 -28.50
CA THR A 664 19.60 19.43 -28.55
C THR A 664 21.12 19.51 -28.41
N ARG A 665 21.76 20.52 -29.02
CA ARG A 665 23.19 20.77 -28.88
C ARG A 665 23.55 21.14 -27.43
N ILE A 666 22.77 22.00 -26.78
CA ILE A 666 22.95 22.39 -25.37
C ILE A 666 22.81 21.16 -24.45
N LEU A 667 21.83 20.30 -24.72
CA LEU A 667 21.59 19.08 -23.95
C LEU A 667 22.77 18.10 -24.02
N LYS A 668 23.46 18.06 -25.18
CA LYS A 668 24.58 17.15 -25.45
C LYS A 668 25.95 17.70 -25.10
N HIS A 669 26.14 19.00 -25.27
CA HIS A 669 27.45 19.63 -25.22
C HIS A 669 27.54 20.79 -24.22
N GLY A 670 26.45 21.15 -23.55
CA GLY A 670 26.35 22.26 -22.60
C GLY A 670 26.17 23.63 -23.28
N ALA A 671 25.74 24.61 -22.49
CA ALA A 671 25.64 26.01 -22.93
C ALA A 671 27.03 26.59 -23.25
N LYS A 672 27.12 27.43 -24.30
CA LYS A 672 28.33 28.23 -24.56
C LYS A 672 28.34 29.44 -23.62
N ASP A 673 29.45 29.67 -22.94
CA ASP A 673 29.67 30.91 -22.20
C ASP A 673 29.64 32.08 -23.20
N LEU A 674 28.71 33.03 -23.00
CA LEU A 674 28.44 34.17 -23.88
C LEU A 674 29.46 35.31 -23.76
N GLU A 675 30.74 35.02 -23.51
CA GLU A 675 31.79 36.06 -23.39
C GLU A 675 32.67 36.25 -24.62
N ASP A 676 32.48 35.50 -25.71
CA ASP A 676 33.17 35.75 -26.98
C ASP A 676 32.18 35.90 -28.15
N GLN A 677 31.52 37.06 -28.23
CA GLN A 677 31.03 37.66 -29.49
C GLN A 677 30.78 39.17 -29.36
#